data_AF-Q2IJZ1-F1
#
_entry.id   AF-Q2IJZ1-F1
#
_cell.length_a   1.000
_cell.length_b   1.000
_cell.length_c   1.000
_cell.angle_alpha   90.00
_cell.angle_beta   90.00
_cell.angle_gamma   90.00
#
_symmetry.space_group_name_H-M   'P 1'
#
loop_
_entity.id
_entity.type
_entity.pdbx_description
1 polymer ?
#
loop_
_entity_poly.entity_id
_entity_poly.type
_entity_poly.pdbx_seq_one_letter_code
_entity_poly.pdbx_strand_id
1 'polypeptide(L)'
;MRSARRRVPAALALCTLLACSGGSDGPAVPVIPGNAPPIAQAGFDRAVAKGALVQLDGSASRDPEGFPLSYGWTFVSRPAGSAAVIQLAASERASFVADLPGAYVVRLQVSDGLNAPVSDDVVITSQNLAPVAAAGADREGSRGIAVALDGRASSDPDGDAITHAWTLVARPDGSAAALTGAALAQASFTPDVYGAYVVRLTVSDGVLSAEDDVTVTVRNHAPIADAGPDLESNAGATLPLSAAASTDPDQDPITCAWALTAKPAGSAAALSDPGACAPSVTYDLEGVYAFSLAVHDGQLASAAADTVQVTVHQKVWMLGHAVADAEYSRALDRIVAVGGSRLYVADPVAGAEVTVTLPKAALAVSVSPDGHYAAVGHDAAVSYVKLDAPPAVVGTFATSVVPSDVVLAGNGWIYVFPTAWDQIHGIRISTGVDTPSTGWSPFDGTKAKLHPGGAALYGADNFVSPADIRKFSISGGAASFLYDSPYHGDYAMCGDLWITEDGLRIVTACGNTFHSNTTQGSTAGSDMTYAGALEGTGQVKWADHSLAAGQILVVPGLPSWPANPAADTELRLFGQDYLALQEVIPLTRVGVGGKGFVSHGRFAFFSADATRRIALVQVDATSGLLAPDAVIVY
;
A
#
# COMPACT_ATOMS: atom_id res chain seq x y z
N MET A 1 26.57 83.09 -3.13
CA MET A 1 25.51 82.23 -2.56
C MET A 1 25.68 82.24 -1.03
N ARG A 2 24.58 82.40 -0.31
CA ARG A 2 24.38 82.94 1.07
C ARG A 2 25.30 82.32 2.15
N SER A 3 26.14 83.06 2.90
CA SER A 3 25.91 83.89 4.13
C SER A 3 25.28 83.11 5.30
N ALA A 4 25.80 83.08 6.54
CA ALA A 4 26.25 84.22 7.36
C ALA A 4 27.20 83.84 8.53
N ARG A 5 27.86 84.89 9.06
CA ARG A 5 28.92 84.96 10.08
C ARG A 5 28.40 85.06 11.53
N ARG A 6 29.36 84.90 12.48
CA ARG A 6 29.56 85.55 13.83
C ARG A 6 29.67 84.51 14.96
N ARG A 7 30.53 84.58 15.99
CA ARG A 7 31.47 85.57 16.55
C ARG A 7 32.46 84.85 17.50
N VAL A 8 33.66 85.43 17.64
CA VAL A 8 34.82 85.17 18.55
C VAL A 8 34.50 85.90 19.91
N PRO A 9 35.05 85.56 21.12
CA PRO A 9 36.49 85.57 21.33
C PRO A 9 37.18 84.60 22.31
N ALA A 10 38.48 84.47 22.03
CA ALA A 10 39.55 83.90 22.81
C ALA A 10 39.97 84.84 23.96
N ALA A 11 40.36 84.25 25.09
CA ALA A 11 40.94 84.97 26.22
C ALA A 11 42.48 84.89 26.18
N LEU A 12 43.06 86.04 26.45
CA LEU A 12 44.45 86.44 26.39
C LEU A 12 45.32 85.73 27.44
N ALA A 13 46.54 85.37 27.04
CA ALA A 13 47.66 85.18 27.94
C ALA A 13 48.18 86.54 28.44
N LEU A 14 48.51 86.65 29.73
CA LEU A 14 49.33 87.73 30.26
C LEU A 14 50.37 87.14 31.20
N CYS A 15 51.63 87.26 30.80
CA CYS A 15 52.81 86.95 31.59
C CYS A 15 53.46 88.29 31.94
N THR A 16 53.74 88.55 33.22
CA THR A 16 54.73 89.55 33.65
C THR A 16 55.39 89.09 34.94
N LEU A 17 56.73 89.10 34.92
CA LEU A 17 57.64 88.94 36.05
C LEU A 17 57.40 90.00 37.14
N LEU A 18 57.76 89.71 38.39
CA LEU A 18 58.70 90.52 39.18
C LEU A 18 59.19 89.74 40.42
N ALA A 19 60.41 90.06 40.84
CA ALA A 19 61.19 89.38 41.86
C ALA A 19 61.02 89.93 43.29
N CYS A 20 61.43 89.10 44.25
CA CYS A 20 62.04 89.40 45.55
C CYS A 20 61.24 90.03 46.72
N SER A 21 61.42 89.34 47.86
CA SER A 21 61.66 89.83 49.23
C SER A 21 60.48 90.11 50.16
N GLY A 22 60.67 89.74 51.43
CA GLY A 22 59.96 90.29 52.58
C GLY A 22 58.93 89.35 53.18
N GLY A 23 59.26 88.74 54.32
CA GLY A 23 58.33 87.93 55.09
C GLY A 23 57.27 88.74 55.83
N SER A 24 56.21 88.04 56.25
CA SER A 24 55.36 88.34 57.40
C SER A 24 54.28 87.27 57.48
N ASP A 25 54.11 86.68 58.65
CA ASP A 25 52.85 86.20 59.22
C ASP A 25 51.74 85.81 58.22
N GLY A 26 51.56 84.50 58.02
CA GLY A 26 50.26 84.00 57.60
C GLY A 26 49.21 84.46 58.63
N PRO A 27 48.05 84.99 58.22
CA PRO A 27 47.10 85.57 59.15
C PRO A 27 46.70 84.51 60.18
N ALA A 28 46.95 84.79 61.46
CA ALA A 28 46.30 84.07 62.54
C ALA A 28 44.79 84.18 62.30
N VAL A 29 44.15 83.02 62.12
CA VAL A 29 42.71 82.89 61.94
C VAL A 29 42.03 83.66 63.09
N PRO A 30 41.01 84.49 62.83
CA PRO A 30 40.34 85.22 63.89
C PRO A 30 39.73 84.23 64.89
N VAL A 31 40.33 84.12 66.08
CA VAL A 31 39.79 83.31 67.17
C VAL A 31 38.55 84.02 67.68
N ILE A 32 37.37 83.53 67.28
CA ILE A 32 36.10 83.92 67.89
C ILE A 32 36.05 83.22 69.26
N PRO A 33 36.02 83.94 70.40
CA PRO A 33 35.96 83.31 71.71
C PRO A 33 34.67 82.48 71.84
N GLY A 34 34.81 81.15 71.94
CA GLY A 34 33.70 80.23 72.17
C GLY A 34 33.28 79.31 71.01
N ASN A 35 33.98 79.31 69.86
CA ASN A 35 33.72 78.38 68.75
C ASN A 35 34.29 76.97 69.04
N ALA A 36 33.47 75.91 68.97
CA ALA A 36 33.93 74.53 69.14
C ALA A 36 34.35 73.91 67.79
N PRO A 37 35.25 72.91 67.76
CA PRO A 37 35.57 72.22 66.51
C PRO A 37 34.35 71.46 65.98
N PRO A 38 34.21 71.31 64.66
CA PRO A 38 33.12 70.52 64.10
C PRO A 38 33.27 69.03 64.43
N ILE A 39 32.19 68.27 64.20
CA ILE A 39 32.15 66.81 64.32
C ILE A 39 32.04 66.23 62.91
N ALA A 40 33.06 65.49 62.47
CA ALA A 40 33.02 64.73 61.23
C ALA A 40 32.29 63.39 61.44
N GLN A 41 31.43 63.01 60.48
CA GLN A 41 30.77 61.70 60.45
C GLN A 41 30.79 61.17 59.01
N ALA A 42 31.68 60.22 58.73
CA ALA A 42 31.92 59.64 57.40
C ALA A 42 30.91 58.55 57.00
N GLY A 43 30.11 58.08 57.94
CA GLY A 43 29.13 57.01 57.76
C GLY A 43 29.58 55.68 58.38
N PHE A 44 28.83 54.60 58.11
CA PHE A 44 29.15 53.26 58.62
C PHE A 44 29.92 52.43 57.59
N ASP A 45 30.82 51.58 58.10
CA ASP A 45 31.49 50.55 57.31
C ASP A 45 30.48 49.61 56.64
N ARG A 46 30.77 49.17 55.42
CA ARG A 46 29.90 48.25 54.68
C ARG A 46 30.64 47.43 53.63
N ALA A 47 30.06 46.30 53.27
CA ALA A 47 30.51 45.47 52.15
C ALA A 47 29.75 45.83 50.87
N VAL A 48 30.43 45.76 49.73
CA VAL A 48 29.87 46.00 48.39
C VAL A 48 30.45 44.98 47.39
N ALA A 49 29.77 44.78 46.26
CA ALA A 49 30.33 44.00 45.15
C ALA A 49 31.48 44.76 44.46
N LYS A 50 32.34 44.04 43.74
CA LYS A 50 33.31 44.65 42.84
C LYS A 50 32.57 45.44 41.75
N GLY A 51 33.11 46.59 41.37
CA GLY A 51 32.49 47.51 40.41
C GLY A 51 31.31 48.33 40.95
N ALA A 52 30.90 48.14 42.21
CA ALA A 52 29.80 48.89 42.79
C ALA A 52 30.11 50.39 42.93
N LEU A 53 29.13 51.24 42.61
CA LEU A 53 29.18 52.68 42.90
C LEU A 53 28.90 52.92 44.39
N VAL A 54 29.92 53.37 45.11
CA VAL A 54 29.88 53.65 46.53
C VAL A 54 29.54 55.11 46.75
N GLN A 55 28.42 55.38 47.42
CA GLN A 55 27.99 56.74 47.81
C GLN A 55 28.50 57.09 49.21
N LEU A 56 29.28 58.15 49.32
CA LEU A 56 29.80 58.69 50.57
C LEU A 56 28.92 59.88 50.99
N ASP A 57 28.50 59.91 52.26
CA ASP A 57 27.57 60.91 52.76
C ASP A 57 28.08 61.51 54.07
N GLY A 58 28.57 62.75 53.97
CA GLY A 58 29.08 63.51 55.11
C GLY A 58 28.00 64.34 55.83
N SER A 59 26.74 64.27 55.40
CA SER A 59 25.68 65.20 55.84
C SER A 59 25.30 65.07 57.33
N ALA A 60 25.79 64.05 58.02
CA ALA A 60 25.63 63.90 59.47
C ALA A 60 26.68 64.70 60.27
N SER A 61 27.71 65.21 59.58
CA SER A 61 28.70 66.12 60.15
C SER A 61 28.04 67.42 60.57
N ARG A 62 28.49 67.99 61.69
CA ARG A 62 27.85 69.17 62.28
C ARG A 62 28.85 70.04 63.01
N ASP A 63 28.61 71.33 62.90
CA ASP A 63 29.23 72.32 63.77
C ASP A 63 28.30 72.57 64.97
N PRO A 64 28.77 72.53 66.23
CA PRO A 64 27.92 72.73 67.41
C PRO A 64 27.22 74.09 67.44
N GLU A 65 27.85 75.12 66.86
CA GLU A 65 27.33 76.47 66.77
C GLU A 65 26.61 76.76 65.42
N GLY A 66 26.66 75.81 64.49
CA GLY A 66 25.98 75.87 63.19
C GLY A 66 26.74 76.63 62.10
N PHE A 67 28.07 76.79 62.24
CA PHE A 67 28.89 77.36 61.17
C PHE A 67 28.85 76.51 59.90
N PRO A 68 28.90 77.12 58.69
CA PRO A 68 28.97 76.39 57.44
C PRO A 68 30.21 75.49 57.36
N LEU A 69 30.02 74.25 56.95
CA LEU A 69 31.08 73.26 56.84
C LEU A 69 31.63 73.16 55.41
N SER A 70 32.93 72.96 55.32
CA SER A 70 33.63 72.50 54.11
C SER A 70 34.05 71.04 54.28
N TYR A 71 34.00 70.28 53.18
CA TYR A 71 34.20 68.84 53.16
C TYR A 71 35.40 68.46 52.28
N GLY A 72 36.11 67.41 52.66
CA GLY A 72 37.22 66.84 51.88
C GLY A 72 37.32 65.34 52.05
N TRP A 73 37.10 64.58 50.98
CA TRP A 73 37.19 63.13 50.95
C TRP A 73 38.52 62.68 50.33
N THR A 74 39.21 61.76 51.00
CA THR A 74 40.48 61.19 50.52
C THR A 74 40.57 59.69 50.79
N PHE A 75 41.27 58.94 49.94
CA PHE A 75 41.62 57.55 50.25
C PHE A 75 42.80 57.52 51.23
N VAL A 76 42.62 56.85 52.38
CA VAL A 76 43.72 56.50 53.30
C VAL A 76 44.47 55.28 52.76
N SER A 77 43.70 54.27 52.30
CA SER A 77 44.23 53.11 51.59
C SER A 77 43.18 52.56 50.63
N ARG A 78 43.64 51.87 49.59
CA ARG A 78 42.81 51.11 48.65
C ARG A 78 43.55 49.84 48.23
N PRO A 79 42.86 48.83 47.65
CA PRO A 79 43.52 47.62 47.18
C PRO A 79 44.68 47.92 46.23
N ALA A 80 45.74 47.12 46.30
CA ALA A 80 46.91 47.30 45.44
C ALA A 80 46.50 47.17 43.96
N GLY A 81 46.90 48.14 43.13
CA GLY A 81 46.51 48.19 41.72
C GLY A 81 45.17 48.89 41.45
N SER A 82 44.42 49.30 42.48
CA SER A 82 43.17 50.05 42.30
C SER A 82 43.44 51.43 41.69
N ALA A 83 42.63 51.78 40.69
CA ALA A 83 42.59 53.06 40.00
C ALA A 83 41.40 53.94 40.45
N ALA A 84 40.66 53.53 41.49
CA ALA A 84 39.50 54.23 42.01
C ALA A 84 39.81 55.70 42.33
N VAL A 85 38.91 56.60 41.91
CA VAL A 85 38.97 58.04 42.17
C VAL A 85 37.69 58.47 42.87
N ILE A 86 37.82 59.32 43.89
CA ILE A 86 36.67 59.94 44.55
C ILE A 86 36.18 61.10 43.68
N GLN A 87 34.97 60.97 43.17
CA GLN A 87 34.24 62.02 42.46
C GLN A 87 33.60 62.96 43.47
N LEU A 88 33.63 64.26 43.16
CA LEU A 88 33.12 65.32 44.05
C LEU A 88 33.76 65.30 45.45
N ALA A 89 35.08 65.05 45.50
CA ALA A 89 35.81 64.90 46.76
C ALA A 89 35.70 66.12 47.71
N ALA A 90 35.41 67.31 47.22
CA ALA A 90 35.23 68.52 48.04
C ALA A 90 33.75 68.83 48.41
N SER A 91 32.84 67.91 48.13
CA SER A 91 31.40 68.08 48.39
C SER A 91 30.96 67.26 49.61
N GLU A 92 29.84 67.65 50.22
CA GLU A 92 29.20 66.91 51.32
C GLU A 92 28.92 65.46 50.95
N ARG A 93 28.44 65.25 49.71
CA ARG A 93 28.20 63.93 49.11
C ARG A 93 29.22 63.68 48.01
N ALA A 94 29.91 62.56 48.11
CA ALA A 94 30.94 62.13 47.17
C ALA A 94 30.67 60.68 46.74
N SER A 95 31.37 60.19 45.72
CA SER A 95 31.26 58.78 45.34
C SER A 95 32.53 58.24 44.70
N PHE A 96 32.70 56.94 44.70
CA PHE A 96 33.74 56.26 43.93
C PHE A 96 33.24 54.88 43.48
N VAL A 97 33.91 54.28 42.49
CA VAL A 97 33.64 52.91 42.08
C VAL A 97 34.67 52.00 42.75
N ALA A 98 34.20 50.97 43.47
CA ALA A 98 35.07 49.97 44.11
C ALA A 98 35.58 48.97 43.05
N ASP A 99 36.60 49.37 42.31
CA ASP A 99 37.08 48.70 41.09
C ASP A 99 37.78 47.35 41.30
N LEU A 100 38.20 47.00 42.51
CA LEU A 100 38.88 45.76 42.85
C LEU A 100 38.37 45.19 44.18
N PRO A 101 38.40 43.86 44.38
CA PRO A 101 38.14 43.26 45.68
C PRO A 101 39.17 43.70 46.74
N GLY A 102 38.71 43.89 47.98
CA GLY A 102 39.52 44.33 49.11
C GLY A 102 38.97 45.55 49.84
N ALA A 103 39.71 46.05 50.83
CA ALA A 103 39.29 47.16 51.67
C ALA A 103 39.72 48.52 51.10
N TYR A 104 38.75 49.44 50.99
CA TYR A 104 38.93 50.86 50.73
C TYR A 104 38.68 51.63 52.03
N VAL A 105 39.70 52.29 52.56
CA VAL A 105 39.57 53.14 53.75
C VAL A 105 39.51 54.59 53.26
N VAL A 106 38.37 55.25 53.46
CA VAL A 106 38.12 56.61 52.99
C VAL A 106 37.97 57.54 54.17
N ARG A 107 38.71 58.64 54.16
CA ARG A 107 38.66 59.69 55.18
C ARG A 107 37.81 60.85 54.73
N LEU A 108 36.83 61.22 55.55
CA LEU A 108 36.18 62.53 55.50
C LEU A 108 36.95 63.50 56.39
N GLN A 109 37.31 64.66 55.86
CA GLN A 109 37.81 65.80 56.60
C GLN A 109 36.77 66.93 56.55
N VAL A 110 36.48 67.53 57.70
CA VAL A 110 35.49 68.60 57.85
C VAL A 110 36.13 69.82 58.50
N SER A 111 35.85 71.01 57.99
CA SER A 111 36.34 72.28 58.54
C SER A 111 35.26 73.37 58.52
N ASP A 112 35.19 74.12 59.62
CA ASP A 112 34.37 75.33 59.80
C ASP A 112 35.11 76.61 59.36
N GLY A 113 36.36 76.49 58.91
CA GLY A 113 37.22 77.60 58.50
C GLY A 113 37.85 78.40 59.67
N LEU A 114 37.55 78.03 60.92
CA LEU A 114 37.99 78.72 62.13
C LEU A 114 38.88 77.83 63.01
N ASN A 115 38.56 76.53 63.08
CA ASN A 115 39.29 75.51 63.83
C ASN A 115 40.17 74.65 62.92
N ALA A 116 41.05 73.86 63.55
CA ALA A 116 41.75 72.79 62.86
C ALA A 116 40.73 71.77 62.31
N PRO A 117 40.85 71.32 61.05
CA PRO A 117 39.93 70.35 60.48
C PRO A 117 39.93 69.03 61.26
N VAL A 118 38.75 68.44 61.46
CA VAL A 118 38.58 67.11 62.07
C VAL A 118 38.33 66.05 61.00
N SER A 119 38.56 64.78 61.32
CA SER A 119 38.36 63.68 60.37
C SER A 119 37.69 62.46 60.96
N ASP A 120 36.99 61.72 60.11
CA ASP A 120 36.39 60.42 60.39
C ASP A 120 36.63 59.48 59.19
N ASP A 121 36.84 58.19 59.45
CA ASP A 121 37.17 57.19 58.42
C ASP A 121 36.00 56.19 58.26
N VAL A 122 35.74 55.79 57.02
CA VAL A 122 34.81 54.71 56.67
C VAL A 122 35.50 53.63 55.85
N VAL A 123 35.26 52.37 56.20
CA VAL A 123 35.82 51.19 55.51
C VAL A 123 34.77 50.56 54.61
N ILE A 124 35.08 50.49 53.32
CA ILE A 124 34.26 49.84 52.31
C ILE A 124 34.98 48.59 51.82
N THR A 125 34.40 47.41 52.08
CA THR A 125 35.00 46.13 51.67
C THR A 125 34.35 45.62 50.39
N SER A 126 35.11 45.58 49.31
CA SER A 126 34.66 45.03 48.02
C SER A 126 34.95 43.52 47.94
N GLN A 127 34.00 42.74 47.40
CA GLN A 127 34.12 41.29 47.22
C GLN A 127 33.82 40.89 45.76
N ASN A 128 34.48 39.84 45.29
CA ASN A 128 34.16 39.18 44.03
C ASN A 128 32.98 38.21 44.23
N LEU A 129 31.99 38.26 43.35
CA LEU A 129 30.84 37.37 43.33
C LEU A 129 31.08 36.23 42.34
N ALA A 130 30.47 35.06 42.57
CA ALA A 130 30.55 33.97 41.61
C ALA A 130 29.68 34.29 40.38
N PRO A 131 30.06 33.81 39.18
CA PRO A 131 29.20 33.90 38.01
C PRO A 131 27.93 33.07 38.20
N VAL A 132 26.94 33.30 37.33
CA VAL A 132 25.71 32.50 37.25
C VAL A 132 25.76 31.65 35.98
N ALA A 133 25.79 30.33 36.15
CA ALA A 133 25.64 29.37 35.07
C ALA A 133 24.19 29.30 34.61
N ALA A 134 23.95 29.25 33.30
CA ALA A 134 22.64 29.01 32.71
C ALA A 134 22.78 28.01 31.56
N ALA A 135 22.58 26.72 31.85
CA ALA A 135 22.69 25.61 30.90
C ALA A 135 21.45 25.48 29.99
N GLY A 136 20.34 26.09 30.39
CA GLY A 136 19.04 26.01 29.73
C GLY A 136 18.08 25.05 30.42
N ALA A 137 16.83 24.97 29.94
CA ALA A 137 15.83 24.08 30.50
C ALA A 137 15.98 22.64 29.98
N ASP A 138 15.58 21.68 30.81
CA ASP A 138 15.39 20.29 30.42
C ASP A 138 14.48 20.16 29.20
N ARG A 139 14.76 19.18 28.33
CA ARG A 139 14.03 18.99 27.08
C ARG A 139 14.08 17.56 26.57
N GLU A 140 13.19 17.26 25.63
CA GLU A 140 13.23 16.02 24.88
C GLU A 140 14.17 16.16 23.66
N GLY A 141 14.73 15.04 23.21
CA GLY A 141 15.57 14.93 22.04
C GLY A 141 15.28 13.65 21.25
N SER A 142 15.83 13.56 20.04
CA SER A 142 15.67 12.39 19.16
C SER A 142 17.01 11.70 18.95
N ARG A 143 16.97 10.37 18.86
CA ARG A 143 18.17 9.56 18.60
C ARG A 143 18.74 9.93 17.22
N GLY A 144 20.05 10.08 17.14
CA GLY A 144 20.76 10.47 15.90
C GLY A 144 20.65 11.94 15.51
N ILE A 145 19.84 12.76 16.22
CA ILE A 145 19.68 14.18 15.94
C ILE A 145 20.49 15.01 16.93
N ALA A 146 21.33 15.92 16.42
CA ALA A 146 22.19 16.75 17.25
C ALA A 146 21.39 17.72 18.14
N VAL A 147 21.75 17.77 19.42
CA VAL A 147 21.16 18.63 20.44
C VAL A 147 22.10 19.80 20.70
N ALA A 148 21.62 21.02 20.45
CA ALA A 148 22.40 22.26 20.62
C ALA A 148 22.25 22.82 22.04
N LEU A 149 23.36 22.97 22.76
CA LEU A 149 23.46 23.50 24.12
C LEU A 149 23.88 24.98 24.05
N ASP A 150 23.25 25.84 24.86
CA ASP A 150 23.47 27.29 24.81
C ASP A 150 23.68 27.87 26.21
N GLY A 151 24.93 28.20 26.52
CA GLY A 151 25.35 28.78 27.79
C GLY A 151 25.50 30.30 27.75
N ARG A 152 25.10 30.96 26.66
CA ARG A 152 25.29 32.40 26.46
C ARG A 152 24.46 33.27 27.41
N ALA A 153 23.44 32.70 28.05
CA ALA A 153 22.67 33.38 29.10
C ALA A 153 23.42 33.44 30.44
N SER A 154 24.56 32.76 30.57
CA SER A 154 25.42 32.85 31.75
C SER A 154 26.05 34.23 31.85
N SER A 155 26.20 34.74 33.07
CA SER A 155 26.68 36.09 33.31
C SER A 155 27.43 36.20 34.63
N ASP A 156 28.37 37.15 34.70
CA ASP A 156 29.03 37.51 35.95
C ASP A 156 28.42 38.79 36.55
N PRO A 157 28.00 38.79 37.83
CA PRO A 157 27.42 39.98 38.48
C PRO A 157 28.35 41.19 38.56
N ASP A 158 29.67 40.98 38.58
CA ASP A 158 30.69 42.03 38.64
C ASP A 158 31.12 42.50 37.23
N GLY A 159 30.60 41.85 36.18
CA GLY A 159 30.90 42.15 34.78
C GLY A 159 32.19 41.54 34.26
N ASP A 160 32.76 40.57 34.99
CA ASP A 160 33.97 39.87 34.56
C ASP A 160 33.72 38.97 33.34
N ALA A 161 34.79 38.74 32.57
CA ALA A 161 34.73 37.82 31.44
C ALA A 161 34.65 36.37 31.96
N ILE A 162 33.63 35.63 31.51
CA ILE A 162 33.43 34.23 31.90
C ILE A 162 33.96 33.26 30.84
N THR A 163 34.38 32.09 31.31
CA THR A 163 34.70 30.91 30.50
C THR A 163 33.63 29.84 30.64
N HIS A 164 33.48 28.97 29.65
CA HIS A 164 32.47 27.90 29.62
C HIS A 164 33.13 26.54 29.50
N ALA A 165 32.62 25.55 30.24
CA ALA A 165 33.03 24.16 30.13
C ALA A 165 31.80 23.24 30.26
N TRP A 166 31.51 22.48 29.21
CA TRP A 166 30.45 21.50 29.16
C TRP A 166 30.98 20.10 29.44
N THR A 167 30.27 19.32 30.26
CA THR A 167 30.58 17.91 30.52
C THR A 167 29.33 17.05 30.42
N LEU A 168 29.48 15.84 29.86
CA LEU A 168 28.40 14.85 29.83
C LEU A 168 28.51 14.00 31.09
N VAL A 169 27.70 14.32 32.10
CA VAL A 169 27.79 13.76 33.46
C VAL A 169 27.20 12.36 33.52
N ALA A 170 26.09 12.15 32.82
CA ALA A 170 25.43 10.86 32.71
C ALA A 170 24.90 10.63 31.30
N ARG A 171 24.92 9.37 30.86
CA ARG A 171 24.36 8.89 29.60
C ARG A 171 23.81 7.47 29.77
N PRO A 172 22.88 7.01 28.91
CA PRO A 172 22.36 5.65 28.97
C PRO A 172 23.45 4.60 28.76
N ASP A 173 23.24 3.39 29.30
CA ASP A 173 24.15 2.27 29.11
C ASP A 173 24.34 1.95 27.62
N GLY A 174 25.59 1.73 27.20
CA GLY A 174 25.94 1.49 25.80
C GLY A 174 26.07 2.75 24.94
N SER A 175 25.75 3.94 25.46
CA SER A 175 25.96 5.20 24.74
C SER A 175 27.45 5.54 24.60
N ALA A 176 27.84 5.95 23.40
CA ALA A 176 29.14 6.49 23.04
C ALA A 176 29.08 8.01 22.75
N ALA A 177 27.95 8.66 23.03
CA ALA A 177 27.75 10.09 22.78
C ALA A 177 28.86 10.95 23.41
N ALA A 178 29.28 11.96 22.65
CA ALA A 178 30.35 12.89 23.03
C ALA A 178 29.96 14.34 22.69
N LEU A 179 30.48 15.28 23.47
CA LEU A 179 30.29 16.71 23.25
C LEU A 179 31.21 17.22 22.14
N THR A 180 30.67 18.10 21.30
CA THR A 180 31.39 18.93 20.34
C THR A 180 31.39 20.37 20.83
N GLY A 181 32.55 21.03 20.82
CA GLY A 181 32.68 22.42 21.28
C GLY A 181 32.55 22.56 22.81
N ALA A 182 32.97 21.57 23.59
CA ALA A 182 32.78 21.53 25.04
C ALA A 182 33.33 22.75 25.80
N ALA A 183 34.33 23.47 25.28
CA ALA A 183 34.87 24.69 25.90
C ALA A 183 34.27 26.01 25.36
N LEU A 184 33.22 25.93 24.54
CA LEU A 184 32.56 27.08 23.93
C LEU A 184 31.26 27.42 24.67
N ALA A 185 30.82 28.67 24.54
CA ALA A 185 29.51 29.09 25.06
C ALA A 185 28.34 28.34 24.41
N GLN A 186 28.53 27.80 23.19
CA GLN A 186 27.57 26.93 22.53
C GLN A 186 28.25 25.61 22.19
N ALA A 187 27.66 24.51 22.66
CA ALA A 187 28.15 23.16 22.43
C ALA A 187 27.03 22.30 21.81
N SER A 188 27.34 21.07 21.43
CA SER A 188 26.33 20.11 21.01
C SER A 188 26.76 18.68 21.29
N PHE A 189 25.82 17.75 21.28
CA PHE A 189 26.08 16.32 21.22
C PHE A 189 24.94 15.64 20.46
N THR A 190 25.17 14.43 19.97
CA THR A 190 24.15 13.62 19.31
C THR A 190 23.83 12.42 20.20
N PRO A 191 22.61 12.30 20.75
CA PRO A 191 22.20 11.11 21.46
C PRO A 191 22.20 9.90 20.52
N ASP A 192 22.77 8.79 20.95
CA ASP A 192 22.91 7.56 20.14
C ASP A 192 22.11 6.37 20.69
N VAL A 193 21.63 6.48 21.93
CA VAL A 193 20.80 5.49 22.62
C VAL A 193 19.60 6.18 23.27
N TYR A 194 18.46 5.50 23.36
CA TYR A 194 17.30 5.99 24.11
C TYR A 194 17.58 6.04 25.62
N GLY A 195 17.09 7.08 26.29
CA GLY A 195 17.27 7.32 27.72
C GLY A 195 17.61 8.76 28.04
N ALA A 196 18.01 9.02 29.28
CA ALA A 196 18.36 10.35 29.77
C ALA A 196 19.85 10.65 29.66
N TYR A 197 20.18 11.85 29.18
CA TYR A 197 21.52 12.41 29.13
C TYR A 197 21.56 13.64 30.03
N VAL A 198 22.47 13.68 31.00
CA VAL A 198 22.66 14.84 31.89
C VAL A 198 23.93 15.56 31.47
N VAL A 199 23.79 16.81 31.05
CA VAL A 199 24.89 17.65 30.61
C VAL A 199 25.03 18.83 31.58
N ARG A 200 26.25 19.06 32.05
CA ARG A 200 26.59 20.14 32.97
C ARG A 200 27.33 21.26 32.27
N LEU A 201 26.92 22.50 32.49
CA LEU A 201 27.69 23.70 32.21
C LEU A 201 28.38 24.19 33.47
N THR A 202 29.69 24.30 33.43
CA THR A 202 30.49 25.03 34.42
C THR A 202 30.93 26.36 33.81
N VAL A 203 30.66 27.48 34.50
CA VAL A 203 31.20 28.80 34.14
C VAL A 203 32.13 29.34 35.22
N SER A 204 33.18 30.05 34.81
CA SER A 204 34.15 30.64 35.73
C SER A 204 34.64 32.01 35.26
N ASP A 205 34.76 32.94 36.19
CA ASP A 205 35.36 34.28 36.03
C ASP A 205 36.90 34.26 36.20
N GLY A 206 37.49 33.08 36.40
CA GLY A 206 38.92 32.88 36.68
C GLY A 206 39.28 32.83 38.18
N VAL A 207 38.33 33.08 39.07
CA VAL A 207 38.51 33.03 40.54
C VAL A 207 37.50 32.08 41.18
N LEU A 208 36.22 32.25 40.86
CA LEU A 208 35.09 31.46 41.32
C LEU A 208 34.42 30.75 40.13
N SER A 209 33.52 29.82 40.43
CA SER A 209 32.77 29.08 39.42
C SER A 209 31.36 28.74 39.88
N ALA A 210 30.47 28.56 38.91
CA ALA A 210 29.12 28.04 39.12
C ALA A 210 28.81 26.94 38.10
N GLU A 211 27.88 26.06 38.47
CA GLU A 211 27.44 24.93 37.64
C GLU A 211 25.92 24.98 37.45
N ASP A 212 25.45 24.52 36.30
CA ASP A 212 24.04 24.29 36.01
C ASP A 212 23.89 23.05 35.11
N ASP A 213 22.85 22.25 35.33
CA ASP A 213 22.62 20.98 34.63
C ASP A 213 21.41 21.09 33.70
N VAL A 214 21.51 20.49 32.52
CA VAL A 214 20.40 20.27 31.60
C VAL A 214 20.26 18.80 31.29
N THR A 215 19.04 18.29 31.45
CA THR A 215 18.67 16.91 31.12
C THR A 215 18.00 16.85 29.75
N VAL A 216 18.52 15.98 28.89
CA VAL A 216 17.94 15.66 27.58
C VAL A 216 17.41 14.23 27.63
N THR A 217 16.09 14.08 27.50
CA THR A 217 15.43 12.77 27.49
C THR A 217 15.15 12.34 26.06
N VAL A 218 15.51 11.10 25.70
CA VAL A 218 15.29 10.53 24.37
C VAL A 218 14.45 9.28 24.53
N ARG A 219 13.25 9.27 23.93
CA ARG A 219 12.28 8.17 24.06
C ARG A 219 12.15 7.45 22.72
N ASN A 220 11.93 6.15 22.79
CA ASN A 220 11.50 5.37 21.64
C ASN A 220 9.97 5.44 21.51
N HIS A 221 9.48 5.52 20.29
CA HIS A 221 8.07 5.50 19.94
C HIS A 221 7.78 4.25 19.11
N ALA A 222 6.66 3.60 19.39
CA ALA A 222 6.28 2.41 18.64
C ALA A 222 6.08 2.72 17.15
N PRO A 223 6.44 1.80 16.24
CA PRO A 223 6.16 1.93 14.83
C PRO A 223 4.64 1.84 14.56
N ILE A 224 4.23 2.35 13.40
CA ILE A 224 2.86 2.35 12.91
C ILE A 224 2.78 1.35 11.75
N ALA A 225 1.96 0.31 11.92
CA ALA A 225 1.63 -0.64 10.86
C ALA A 225 0.69 0.00 9.84
N ASP A 226 0.96 -0.22 8.56
CA ASP A 226 0.08 0.10 7.44
C ASP A 226 0.16 -1.06 6.44
N ALA A 227 -0.94 -1.80 6.33
CA ALA A 227 -1.10 -2.99 5.50
C ALA A 227 -1.47 -2.66 4.05
N GLY A 228 -1.64 -1.37 3.73
CA GLY A 228 -2.12 -0.88 2.46
C GLY A 228 -3.64 -0.95 2.30
N PRO A 229 -4.17 -0.46 1.17
CA PRO A 229 -5.60 -0.52 0.89
C PRO A 229 -6.06 -1.95 0.57
N ASP A 230 -7.35 -2.21 0.74
CA ASP A 230 -8.00 -3.44 0.27
C ASP A 230 -7.78 -3.64 -1.24
N LEU A 231 -7.65 -4.91 -1.64
CA LEU A 231 -7.28 -5.32 -2.99
C LEU A 231 -8.38 -6.16 -3.64
N GLU A 232 -8.38 -6.15 -4.97
CA GLU A 232 -9.26 -6.96 -5.81
C GLU A 232 -8.41 -7.91 -6.67
N SER A 233 -8.84 -9.16 -6.82
CA SER A 233 -8.10 -10.19 -7.57
C SER A 233 -9.03 -11.23 -8.21
N ASN A 234 -8.47 -12.17 -8.95
CA ASN A 234 -9.19 -13.32 -9.49
C ASN A 234 -8.61 -14.63 -8.93
N ALA A 235 -9.43 -15.67 -8.84
CA ALA A 235 -8.98 -16.99 -8.42
C ALA A 235 -7.82 -17.50 -9.33
N GLY A 236 -6.82 -18.12 -8.71
CA GLY A 236 -5.55 -18.55 -9.30
C GLY A 236 -4.45 -17.48 -9.36
N ALA A 237 -4.74 -16.20 -9.09
CA ALA A 237 -3.74 -15.15 -9.12
C ALA A 237 -2.81 -15.19 -7.90
N THR A 238 -1.56 -14.76 -8.08
CA THR A 238 -0.61 -14.54 -6.99
C THR A 238 -0.30 -13.06 -6.88
N LEU A 239 -0.59 -12.46 -5.71
CA LEU A 239 -0.31 -11.04 -5.45
C LEU A 239 0.54 -10.89 -4.18
N PRO A 240 1.42 -9.87 -4.12
CA PRO A 240 2.07 -9.47 -2.89
C PRO A 240 1.14 -8.63 -1.99
N LEU A 241 1.25 -8.82 -0.69
CA LEU A 241 0.88 -7.81 0.30
C LEU A 241 2.05 -6.83 0.47
N SER A 242 1.80 -5.65 1.04
CA SER A 242 2.84 -4.63 1.19
C SER A 242 2.72 -3.90 2.51
N ALA A 243 3.80 -3.91 3.29
CA ALA A 243 3.97 -3.08 4.48
C ALA A 243 4.74 -1.78 4.16
N ALA A 244 4.88 -1.39 2.88
CA ALA A 244 5.75 -0.28 2.46
C ALA A 244 5.32 1.10 2.99
N ALA A 245 4.07 1.25 3.41
CA ALA A 245 3.56 2.46 4.05
C ALA A 245 3.72 2.45 5.58
N SER A 246 4.19 1.34 6.17
CA SER A 246 4.50 1.28 7.60
C SER A 246 5.66 2.22 7.93
N THR A 247 5.59 2.90 9.07
CA THR A 247 6.56 3.94 9.45
C THR A 247 6.98 3.81 10.90
N ASP A 248 8.18 4.28 11.19
CA ASP A 248 8.70 4.38 12.55
C ASP A 248 8.98 5.87 12.84
N PRO A 249 8.39 6.47 13.90
CA PRO A 249 8.58 7.89 14.20
C PRO A 249 10.04 8.28 14.46
N ASP A 250 10.87 7.34 14.93
CA ASP A 250 12.28 7.53 15.25
C ASP A 250 13.21 7.05 14.11
N GLN A 251 12.63 6.61 12.99
CA GLN A 251 13.30 6.08 11.80
C GLN A 251 14.08 4.78 12.04
N ASP A 252 13.62 3.99 13.01
CA ASP A 252 14.22 2.69 13.32
C ASP A 252 13.86 1.65 12.23
N PRO A 253 14.76 0.70 11.93
CA PRO A 253 14.45 -0.36 10.97
C PRO A 253 13.27 -1.21 11.43
N ILE A 254 12.28 -1.37 10.54
CA ILE A 254 11.05 -2.11 10.82
C ILE A 254 11.18 -3.58 10.40
N THR A 255 10.68 -4.47 11.25
CA THR A 255 10.40 -5.88 10.94
C THR A 255 8.89 -6.11 10.88
N CYS A 256 8.45 -7.06 10.04
CA CYS A 256 7.04 -7.29 9.74
C CYS A 256 6.58 -8.67 10.21
N ALA A 257 5.31 -8.78 10.57
CA ALA A 257 4.64 -10.03 10.91
C ALA A 257 3.22 -10.03 10.36
N TRP A 258 3.02 -10.77 9.28
CA TRP A 258 1.72 -10.97 8.64
C TRP A 258 1.03 -12.23 9.16
N ALA A 259 -0.30 -12.18 9.27
CA ALA A 259 -1.13 -13.35 9.52
C ALA A 259 -2.33 -13.35 8.57
N LEU A 260 -2.61 -14.51 7.97
CA LEU A 260 -3.87 -14.77 7.26
C LEU A 260 -4.94 -15.11 8.29
N THR A 261 -5.90 -14.20 8.50
CA THR A 261 -6.89 -14.28 9.57
C THR A 261 -8.21 -14.89 9.11
N ALA A 262 -8.54 -14.77 7.83
CA ALA A 262 -9.71 -15.43 7.23
C ALA A 262 -9.45 -15.79 5.77
N LYS A 263 -10.04 -16.89 5.31
CA LYS A 263 -10.06 -17.33 3.91
C LYS A 263 -11.34 -18.14 3.62
N PRO A 264 -11.74 -18.31 2.35
CA PRO A 264 -12.88 -19.14 1.96
C PRO A 264 -12.75 -20.59 2.45
N ALA A 265 -13.87 -21.23 2.75
CA ALA A 265 -13.89 -22.64 3.16
C ALA A 265 -13.32 -23.53 2.04
N GLY A 266 -12.40 -24.42 2.38
CA GLY A 266 -11.72 -25.30 1.42
C GLY A 266 -10.49 -24.69 0.74
N SER A 267 -10.20 -23.40 0.94
CA SER A 267 -9.01 -22.76 0.38
C SER A 267 -7.71 -23.27 1.03
N ALA A 268 -6.71 -23.57 0.21
CA ALA A 268 -5.35 -23.93 0.57
C ALA A 268 -4.40 -22.71 0.62
N ALA A 269 -4.89 -21.49 0.37
CA ALA A 269 -4.06 -20.27 0.37
C ALA A 269 -3.25 -20.11 1.67
N ALA A 270 -2.00 -19.67 1.51
CA ALA A 270 -1.03 -19.41 2.57
C ALA A 270 -0.09 -18.26 2.17
N LEU A 271 0.46 -17.59 3.18
CA LEU A 271 1.54 -16.61 3.01
C LEU A 271 2.83 -17.33 2.64
N SER A 272 3.53 -16.84 1.62
CA SER A 272 4.86 -17.36 1.23
C SER A 272 5.91 -17.24 2.33
N ASP A 273 5.95 -16.10 3.01
CA ASP A 273 6.79 -15.84 4.19
C ASP A 273 6.09 -14.84 5.13
N PRO A 274 5.46 -15.28 6.23
CA PRO A 274 4.80 -14.40 7.19
C PRO A 274 5.69 -13.32 7.82
N GLY A 275 7.02 -13.47 7.80
CA GLY A 275 7.97 -12.48 8.36
C GLY A 275 8.47 -11.44 7.35
N ALA A 276 8.22 -11.64 6.05
CA ALA A 276 8.61 -10.68 5.03
C ALA A 276 7.69 -9.45 5.06
N CYS A 277 8.21 -8.27 4.73
CA CYS A 277 7.40 -7.06 4.60
C CYS A 277 6.59 -6.99 3.29
N ALA A 278 6.84 -7.92 2.36
CA ALA A 278 6.07 -8.06 1.12
C ALA A 278 5.86 -9.55 0.74
N PRO A 279 5.11 -10.32 1.54
CA PRO A 279 4.83 -11.71 1.22
C PRO A 279 3.84 -11.81 0.08
N SER A 280 3.99 -12.81 -0.79
CA SER A 280 2.98 -13.18 -1.78
C SER A 280 2.00 -14.25 -1.27
N VAL A 281 0.78 -14.20 -1.78
CA VAL A 281 -0.28 -15.20 -1.58
C VAL A 281 -0.86 -15.59 -2.93
N THR A 282 -1.06 -16.89 -3.15
CA THR A 282 -1.85 -17.40 -4.27
C THR A 282 -3.29 -17.60 -3.79
N TYR A 283 -4.23 -16.89 -4.39
CA TYR A 283 -5.65 -16.94 -4.02
C TYR A 283 -6.35 -17.99 -4.87
N ASP A 284 -6.65 -19.14 -4.30
CA ASP A 284 -7.10 -20.32 -5.03
C ASP A 284 -8.62 -20.41 -5.22
N LEU A 285 -9.41 -19.81 -4.33
CA LEU A 285 -10.87 -19.78 -4.41
C LEU A 285 -11.42 -18.34 -4.43
N GLU A 286 -12.60 -18.17 -5.03
CA GLU A 286 -13.41 -16.95 -4.90
C GLU A 286 -13.79 -16.69 -3.43
N GLY A 287 -13.83 -15.42 -3.06
CA GLY A 287 -14.26 -14.94 -1.75
C GLY A 287 -13.29 -13.92 -1.16
N VAL A 288 -13.48 -13.61 0.12
CA VAL A 288 -12.67 -12.61 0.83
C VAL A 288 -11.58 -13.29 1.66
N TYR A 289 -10.35 -12.82 1.49
CA TYR A 289 -9.20 -13.18 2.31
C TYR A 289 -8.85 -11.98 3.18
N ALA A 290 -8.72 -12.17 4.49
CA ALA A 290 -8.37 -11.11 5.42
C ALA A 290 -6.99 -11.36 6.01
N PHE A 291 -6.20 -10.30 6.13
CA PHE A 291 -4.85 -10.33 6.69
C PHE A 291 -4.69 -9.29 7.78
N SER A 292 -3.79 -9.56 8.72
CA SER A 292 -3.32 -8.58 9.70
C SER A 292 -1.82 -8.42 9.63
N LEU A 293 -1.33 -7.19 9.71
CA LEU A 293 0.07 -6.80 9.79
C LEU A 293 0.38 -6.20 11.16
N ALA A 294 1.35 -6.78 11.87
CA ALA A 294 2.03 -6.13 12.98
C ALA A 294 3.47 -5.78 12.58
N VAL A 295 3.99 -4.67 13.11
CA VAL A 295 5.38 -4.25 12.85
C VAL A 295 6.15 -4.00 14.15
N HIS A 296 7.47 -4.12 14.11
CA HIS A 296 8.34 -4.00 15.29
C HIS A 296 9.70 -3.37 14.93
N ASP A 297 10.21 -2.46 15.76
CA ASP A 297 11.43 -1.66 15.52
C ASP A 297 12.71 -2.25 16.14
N GLY A 298 12.58 -3.37 16.87
CA GLY A 298 13.65 -4.02 17.63
C GLY A 298 13.54 -3.86 19.15
N GLN A 299 12.68 -2.95 19.63
CA GLN A 299 12.41 -2.68 21.04
C GLN A 299 10.91 -2.64 21.37
N LEU A 300 10.08 -2.07 20.50
CA LEU A 300 8.65 -1.90 20.63
C LEU A 300 7.91 -2.52 19.43
N ALA A 301 6.77 -3.14 19.74
CA ALA A 301 5.78 -3.53 18.74
C ALA A 301 4.84 -2.37 18.45
N SER A 302 4.27 -2.35 17.25
CA SER A 302 3.18 -1.44 16.92
C SER A 302 2.02 -1.60 17.90
N ALA A 303 1.42 -0.48 18.31
CA ALA A 303 0.36 -0.48 19.31
C ALA A 303 -0.89 -1.26 18.86
N ALA A 304 -1.13 -1.30 17.55
CA ALA A 304 -2.16 -2.11 16.92
C ALA A 304 -1.59 -2.78 15.66
N ALA A 305 -2.21 -3.89 15.28
CA ALA A 305 -2.06 -4.44 13.95
C ALA A 305 -2.99 -3.69 12.99
N ASP A 306 -2.55 -3.53 11.74
CA ASP A 306 -3.39 -3.03 10.66
C ASP A 306 -3.93 -4.21 9.83
N THR A 307 -5.06 -4.02 9.14
CA THR A 307 -5.72 -5.09 8.39
C THR A 307 -5.97 -4.71 6.95
N VAL A 308 -5.86 -5.70 6.07
CA VAL A 308 -6.18 -5.57 4.65
C VAL A 308 -7.01 -6.76 4.20
N GLN A 309 -7.98 -6.51 3.33
CA GLN A 309 -8.79 -7.53 2.68
C GLN A 309 -8.42 -7.66 1.21
N VAL A 310 -8.48 -8.89 0.70
CA VAL A 310 -8.40 -9.18 -0.72
C VAL A 310 -9.68 -9.88 -1.14
N THR A 311 -10.49 -9.19 -1.93
CA THR A 311 -11.69 -9.77 -2.55
C THR A 311 -11.29 -10.44 -3.85
N VAL A 312 -11.56 -11.74 -3.94
CA VAL A 312 -11.16 -12.58 -5.06
C VAL A 312 -12.42 -12.99 -5.80
N HIS A 313 -12.49 -12.69 -7.09
CA HIS A 313 -13.61 -13.03 -7.97
C HIS A 313 -13.33 -14.31 -8.76
N GLN A 314 -14.37 -14.93 -9.31
CA GLN A 314 -14.20 -15.97 -10.32
C GLN A 314 -13.40 -15.46 -11.52
N LYS A 315 -12.49 -16.30 -12.03
CA LYS A 315 -11.69 -15.95 -13.19
C LYS A 315 -12.58 -15.90 -14.44
N VAL A 316 -12.72 -14.71 -15.02
CA VAL A 316 -13.35 -14.48 -16.32
C VAL A 316 -12.26 -14.17 -17.35
N TRP A 317 -12.14 -15.00 -18.38
CA TRP A 317 -11.23 -14.77 -19.50
C TRP A 317 -12.01 -14.28 -20.72
N MET A 318 -11.85 -13.01 -21.06
CA MET A 318 -12.45 -12.42 -22.27
C MET A 318 -11.75 -12.96 -23.52
N LEU A 319 -12.53 -13.48 -24.47
CA LEU A 319 -12.02 -13.91 -25.76
C LEU A 319 -11.90 -12.71 -26.70
N GLY A 320 -10.80 -12.65 -27.45
CA GLY A 320 -10.57 -11.61 -28.46
C GLY A 320 -11.36 -11.82 -29.76
N HIS A 321 -12.24 -12.81 -29.80
CA HIS A 321 -12.97 -13.25 -30.98
C HIS A 321 -14.35 -13.81 -30.62
N ALA A 322 -15.24 -13.85 -31.59
CA ALA A 322 -16.50 -14.58 -31.45
C ALA A 322 -16.27 -16.08 -31.71
N VAL A 323 -17.02 -16.91 -31.02
CA VAL A 323 -17.06 -18.37 -31.16
C VAL A 323 -18.30 -18.73 -31.97
N ALA A 324 -18.10 -19.48 -33.05
CA ALA A 324 -19.18 -20.04 -33.86
C ALA A 324 -19.64 -21.39 -33.28
N ASP A 325 -18.68 -22.25 -32.95
CA ASP A 325 -18.90 -23.58 -32.39
C ASP A 325 -17.72 -23.98 -31.49
N ALA A 326 -17.96 -24.87 -30.54
CA ALA A 326 -16.94 -25.31 -29.59
C ALA A 326 -17.20 -26.73 -29.06
N GLU A 327 -16.11 -27.46 -28.88
CA GLU A 327 -16.06 -28.78 -28.25
C GLU A 327 -14.94 -28.81 -27.20
N TYR A 328 -14.90 -29.87 -26.39
CA TYR A 328 -13.85 -30.05 -25.38
C TYR A 328 -12.99 -31.28 -25.65
N SER A 329 -11.67 -31.08 -25.72
CA SER A 329 -10.71 -32.18 -25.71
C SER A 329 -10.36 -32.54 -24.28
N ARG A 330 -10.94 -33.64 -23.78
CA ARG A 330 -10.59 -34.21 -22.46
C ARG A 330 -9.16 -34.72 -22.40
N ALA A 331 -8.62 -35.24 -23.51
CA ALA A 331 -7.24 -35.72 -23.55
C ALA A 331 -6.21 -34.59 -23.37
N LEU A 332 -6.55 -33.39 -23.83
CA LEU A 332 -5.68 -32.22 -23.73
C LEU A 332 -6.06 -31.26 -22.58
N ASP A 333 -7.23 -31.45 -21.95
CA ASP A 333 -7.87 -30.50 -21.03
C ASP A 333 -8.00 -29.11 -21.70
N ARG A 334 -8.54 -29.06 -22.93
CA ARG A 334 -8.62 -27.84 -23.75
C ARG A 334 -10.01 -27.65 -24.37
N ILE A 335 -10.44 -26.40 -24.47
CA ILE A 335 -11.55 -26.01 -25.35
C ILE A 335 -11.01 -25.97 -26.78
N VAL A 336 -11.71 -26.61 -27.71
CA VAL A 336 -11.47 -26.53 -29.14
C VAL A 336 -12.61 -25.72 -29.75
N ALA A 337 -12.36 -24.43 -29.99
CA ALA A 337 -13.35 -23.50 -30.50
C ALA A 337 -13.02 -23.09 -31.94
N VAL A 338 -14.04 -22.72 -32.71
CA VAL A 338 -13.86 -22.17 -34.07
C VAL A 338 -14.60 -20.86 -34.23
N GLY A 339 -14.07 -19.96 -35.07
CA GLY A 339 -14.65 -18.66 -35.33
C GLY A 339 -13.95 -17.94 -36.47
N GLY A 340 -14.70 -17.33 -37.39
CA GLY A 340 -14.14 -16.81 -38.63
C GLY A 340 -13.33 -17.89 -39.35
N SER A 341 -12.15 -17.58 -39.89
CA SER A 341 -11.25 -18.54 -40.54
C SER A 341 -10.20 -19.12 -39.59
N ARG A 342 -10.56 -19.38 -38.33
CA ARG A 342 -9.63 -19.85 -37.28
C ARG A 342 -10.22 -20.95 -36.41
N LEU A 343 -9.34 -21.88 -36.00
CA LEU A 343 -9.56 -22.79 -34.88
C LEU A 343 -8.66 -22.36 -33.72
N TYR A 344 -9.17 -22.51 -32.51
CA TYR A 344 -8.54 -22.10 -31.26
C TYR A 344 -8.42 -23.32 -30.36
N VAL A 345 -7.20 -23.64 -29.92
CA VAL A 345 -6.94 -24.61 -28.85
C VAL A 345 -6.67 -23.80 -27.59
N ALA A 346 -7.68 -23.70 -26.73
CA ALA A 346 -7.74 -22.77 -25.62
C ALA A 346 -7.58 -23.49 -24.28
N ASP A 347 -6.66 -22.98 -23.44
CA ASP A 347 -6.48 -23.36 -22.05
C ASP A 347 -7.36 -22.45 -21.17
N PRO A 348 -8.51 -22.96 -20.68
CA PRO A 348 -9.46 -22.14 -19.94
C PRO A 348 -8.93 -21.69 -18.58
N VAL A 349 -7.97 -22.42 -17.99
CA VAL A 349 -7.40 -22.08 -16.68
C VAL A 349 -6.25 -21.10 -16.84
N ALA A 350 -5.38 -21.27 -17.83
CA ALA A 350 -4.32 -20.30 -18.10
C ALA A 350 -4.90 -18.97 -18.62
N GLY A 351 -5.99 -19.01 -19.39
CA GLY A 351 -6.51 -17.86 -20.11
C GLY A 351 -5.68 -17.57 -21.36
N ALA A 352 -5.26 -18.63 -22.06
CA ALA A 352 -4.37 -18.56 -23.21
C ALA A 352 -4.83 -19.52 -24.31
N GLU A 353 -4.55 -19.18 -25.57
CA GLU A 353 -4.92 -19.99 -26.73
C GLU A 353 -3.82 -20.04 -27.77
N VAL A 354 -3.82 -21.13 -28.55
CA VAL A 354 -3.04 -21.26 -29.78
C VAL A 354 -4.01 -21.34 -30.95
N THR A 355 -3.75 -20.55 -31.99
CA THR A 355 -4.64 -20.46 -33.15
C THR A 355 -4.10 -21.25 -34.34
N VAL A 356 -4.99 -21.95 -35.06
CA VAL A 356 -4.74 -22.54 -36.37
C VAL A 356 -5.51 -21.73 -37.41
N THR A 357 -4.83 -21.30 -38.48
CA THR A 357 -5.49 -20.65 -39.62
C THR A 357 -6.15 -21.69 -40.49
N LEU A 358 -7.44 -21.50 -40.77
CA LEU A 358 -8.26 -22.38 -41.58
C LEU A 358 -8.42 -21.82 -43.01
N PRO A 359 -8.63 -22.69 -44.02
CA PRO A 359 -8.72 -22.26 -45.42
C PRO A 359 -9.97 -21.43 -45.73
N LYS A 360 -11.02 -21.56 -44.94
CA LYS A 360 -12.30 -20.85 -45.07
C LYS A 360 -12.89 -20.56 -43.68
N ALA A 361 -13.97 -19.78 -43.66
CA ALA A 361 -14.75 -19.58 -42.44
C ALA A 361 -15.26 -20.93 -41.90
N ALA A 362 -15.11 -21.16 -40.61
CA ALA A 362 -15.56 -22.35 -39.91
C ALA A 362 -17.05 -22.23 -39.54
N LEU A 363 -17.77 -23.33 -39.70
CA LEU A 363 -19.21 -23.43 -39.43
C LEU A 363 -19.51 -24.38 -38.26
N ALA A 364 -18.71 -25.44 -38.10
CA ALA A 364 -18.88 -26.45 -37.07
C ALA A 364 -17.53 -27.09 -36.72
N VAL A 365 -17.39 -27.65 -35.53
CA VAL A 365 -16.20 -28.39 -35.09
C VAL A 365 -16.57 -29.65 -34.34
N SER A 366 -15.83 -30.74 -34.58
CA SER A 366 -15.93 -31.97 -33.79
C SER A 366 -14.55 -32.48 -33.45
N VAL A 367 -14.35 -32.82 -32.18
CA VAL A 367 -13.12 -33.42 -31.65
C VAL A 367 -13.22 -34.94 -31.75
N SER A 368 -12.12 -35.60 -32.11
CA SER A 368 -12.06 -37.07 -32.17
C SER A 368 -12.21 -37.70 -30.78
N PRO A 369 -12.65 -38.97 -30.68
CA PRO A 369 -12.76 -39.66 -29.39
C PRO A 369 -11.45 -39.75 -28.61
N ASP A 370 -10.30 -39.76 -29.29
CA ASP A 370 -8.98 -39.74 -28.64
C ASP A 370 -8.56 -38.33 -28.19
N GLY A 371 -9.30 -37.28 -28.56
CA GLY A 371 -9.06 -35.89 -28.17
C GLY A 371 -7.91 -35.19 -28.90
N HIS A 372 -7.20 -35.87 -29.82
CA HIS A 372 -5.97 -35.33 -30.44
C HIS A 372 -6.19 -34.69 -31.81
N TYR A 373 -7.38 -34.84 -32.39
CA TYR A 373 -7.73 -34.26 -33.68
C TYR A 373 -9.09 -33.57 -33.66
N ALA A 374 -9.31 -32.68 -34.62
CA ALA A 374 -10.61 -32.09 -34.89
C ALA A 374 -10.94 -32.12 -36.40
N ALA A 375 -12.22 -32.26 -36.71
CA ALA A 375 -12.78 -31.94 -38.01
C ALA A 375 -13.45 -30.56 -37.92
N VAL A 376 -13.21 -29.70 -38.91
CA VAL A 376 -13.81 -28.37 -39.00
C VAL A 376 -14.57 -28.24 -40.31
N GLY A 377 -15.88 -28.05 -40.22
CA GLY A 377 -16.76 -27.84 -41.36
C GLY A 377 -16.64 -26.42 -41.92
N HIS A 378 -16.65 -26.31 -43.24
CA HIS A 378 -16.64 -25.07 -44.02
C HIS A 378 -17.64 -25.18 -45.17
N ASP A 379 -18.04 -24.04 -45.75
CA ASP A 379 -18.78 -24.05 -47.01
C ASP A 379 -18.05 -24.88 -48.09
N ALA A 380 -18.66 -26.02 -48.45
CA ALA A 380 -18.19 -27.05 -49.39
C ALA A 380 -16.81 -27.67 -49.08
N ALA A 381 -16.34 -27.64 -47.82
CA ALA A 381 -15.08 -28.28 -47.43
C ALA A 381 -15.04 -28.70 -45.95
N VAL A 382 -14.15 -29.62 -45.62
CA VAL A 382 -13.86 -29.99 -44.23
C VAL A 382 -12.35 -30.05 -44.01
N SER A 383 -11.86 -29.37 -42.98
CA SER A 383 -10.45 -29.45 -42.56
C SER A 383 -10.28 -30.49 -41.46
N TYR A 384 -9.25 -31.33 -41.57
CA TYR A 384 -8.79 -32.23 -40.53
C TYR A 384 -7.56 -31.62 -39.87
N VAL A 385 -7.63 -31.43 -38.55
CA VAL A 385 -6.70 -30.62 -37.77
C VAL A 385 -6.11 -31.48 -36.66
N LYS A 386 -4.79 -31.50 -36.53
CA LYS A 386 -4.10 -32.05 -35.35
C LYS A 386 -4.11 -31.00 -34.24
N LEU A 387 -4.46 -31.40 -33.02
CA LEU A 387 -4.62 -30.51 -31.87
C LEU A 387 -3.38 -30.45 -30.96
N ASP A 388 -2.53 -31.48 -30.94
CA ASP A 388 -1.30 -31.44 -30.13
C ASP A 388 -0.38 -30.31 -30.59
N ALA A 389 0.39 -29.76 -29.66
CA ALA A 389 1.30 -28.66 -29.93
C ALA A 389 2.45 -29.07 -30.90
N PRO A 390 2.71 -28.28 -31.98
CA PRO A 390 1.88 -27.17 -32.47
C PRO A 390 0.67 -27.68 -33.28
N PRO A 391 -0.55 -27.16 -33.01
CA PRO A 391 -1.72 -27.58 -33.74
C PRO A 391 -1.65 -27.10 -35.19
N ALA A 392 -2.14 -27.92 -36.12
CA ALA A 392 -2.02 -27.65 -37.55
C ALA A 392 -3.07 -28.37 -38.39
N VAL A 393 -3.49 -27.75 -39.50
CA VAL A 393 -4.28 -28.43 -40.54
C VAL A 393 -3.41 -29.52 -41.18
N VAL A 394 -3.86 -30.77 -41.11
CA VAL A 394 -3.18 -31.92 -41.72
C VAL A 394 -3.82 -32.34 -43.05
N GLY A 395 -5.05 -31.91 -43.32
CA GLY A 395 -5.71 -32.09 -44.60
C GLY A 395 -6.96 -31.24 -44.74
N THR A 396 -7.35 -30.93 -45.97
CA THR A 396 -8.64 -30.30 -46.29
C THR A 396 -9.27 -31.05 -47.45
N PHE A 397 -10.53 -31.44 -47.28
CA PHE A 397 -11.27 -32.26 -48.22
C PHE A 397 -12.47 -31.48 -48.75
N ALA A 398 -12.76 -31.63 -50.04
CA ALA A 398 -13.97 -31.06 -50.61
C ALA A 398 -15.18 -31.91 -50.22
N THR A 399 -16.34 -31.26 -50.08
CA THR A 399 -17.63 -31.95 -49.96
C THR A 399 -18.68 -31.25 -50.82
N SER A 400 -19.67 -32.00 -51.32
CA SER A 400 -20.75 -31.44 -52.13
C SER A 400 -21.82 -30.71 -51.33
N VAL A 401 -21.78 -30.78 -49.99
CA VAL A 401 -22.76 -30.16 -49.11
C VAL A 401 -22.14 -29.05 -48.25
N VAL A 402 -22.99 -28.15 -47.74
CA VAL A 402 -22.60 -27.17 -46.72
C VAL A 402 -22.80 -27.81 -45.36
N PRO A 403 -21.76 -27.94 -44.51
CA PRO A 403 -21.89 -28.52 -43.18
C PRO A 403 -22.75 -27.63 -42.25
N SER A 404 -23.82 -28.19 -41.70
CA SER A 404 -24.47 -27.67 -40.47
C SER A 404 -23.78 -28.17 -39.21
N ASP A 405 -23.22 -29.37 -39.29
CA ASP A 405 -22.48 -30.05 -38.23
C ASP A 405 -21.49 -31.06 -38.85
N VAL A 406 -20.46 -31.42 -38.10
CA VAL A 406 -19.49 -32.45 -38.50
C VAL A 406 -19.24 -33.39 -37.34
N VAL A 407 -19.01 -34.68 -37.61
CA VAL A 407 -18.66 -35.67 -36.58
C VAL A 407 -17.41 -36.42 -36.99
N LEU A 408 -16.34 -36.27 -36.20
CA LEU A 408 -15.10 -37.01 -36.37
C LEU A 408 -15.13 -38.29 -35.52
N ALA A 409 -15.37 -39.44 -36.15
CA ALA A 409 -15.67 -40.67 -35.40
C ALA A 409 -14.44 -41.48 -34.94
N GLY A 410 -13.23 -41.10 -35.34
CA GLY A 410 -12.00 -41.86 -35.04
C GLY A 410 -11.85 -43.18 -35.81
N ASN A 411 -12.80 -43.55 -36.67
CA ASN A 411 -12.76 -44.74 -37.53
C ASN A 411 -12.12 -44.48 -38.92
N GLY A 412 -11.44 -43.35 -39.09
CA GLY A 412 -10.85 -42.92 -40.36
C GLY A 412 -11.80 -42.14 -41.29
N TRP A 413 -13.01 -41.80 -40.81
CA TRP A 413 -14.00 -41.03 -41.54
C TRP A 413 -14.43 -39.77 -40.79
N ILE A 414 -14.84 -38.77 -41.56
CA ILE A 414 -15.55 -37.59 -41.08
C ILE A 414 -16.96 -37.62 -41.65
N TYR A 415 -17.97 -37.44 -40.82
CA TYR A 415 -19.36 -37.41 -41.24
C TYR A 415 -19.87 -35.98 -41.24
N VAL A 416 -20.39 -35.53 -42.37
CA VAL A 416 -20.84 -34.17 -42.61
C VAL A 416 -22.35 -34.16 -42.68
N PHE A 417 -22.97 -33.39 -41.80
CA PHE A 417 -24.41 -33.19 -41.79
C PHE A 417 -24.72 -31.93 -42.60
N PRO A 418 -25.62 -32.02 -43.59
CA PRO A 418 -25.91 -30.91 -44.48
C PRO A 418 -26.83 -29.87 -43.82
N THR A 419 -26.63 -28.59 -44.16
CA THR A 419 -27.60 -27.53 -43.83
C THR A 419 -28.92 -27.67 -44.58
N ALA A 420 -28.94 -28.45 -45.67
CA ALA A 420 -30.07 -28.67 -46.55
C ALA A 420 -30.64 -30.10 -46.39
N TRP A 421 -31.82 -30.35 -46.94
CA TRP A 421 -32.38 -31.70 -47.08
C TRP A 421 -31.53 -32.60 -48.00
N ASP A 422 -30.55 -33.29 -47.45
CA ASP A 422 -29.60 -34.13 -48.19
C ASP A 422 -29.10 -35.31 -47.34
N GLN A 423 -28.38 -36.25 -47.96
CA GLN A 423 -27.76 -37.39 -47.29
C GLN A 423 -26.62 -36.95 -46.35
N ILE A 424 -26.26 -37.77 -45.36
CA ILE A 424 -25.04 -37.55 -44.57
C ILE A 424 -23.85 -37.85 -45.46
N HIS A 425 -22.88 -36.96 -45.54
CA HIS A 425 -21.70 -37.15 -46.36
C HIS A 425 -20.53 -37.72 -45.55
N GLY A 426 -20.08 -38.93 -45.87
CA GLY A 426 -18.92 -39.56 -45.27
C GLY A 426 -17.66 -39.29 -46.08
N ILE A 427 -16.70 -38.57 -45.51
CA ILE A 427 -15.39 -38.30 -46.12
C ILE A 427 -14.36 -39.26 -45.53
N ARG A 428 -13.74 -40.10 -46.38
CA ARG A 428 -12.66 -40.99 -45.94
C ARG A 428 -11.33 -40.24 -45.89
N ILE A 429 -10.78 -40.03 -44.69
CA ILE A 429 -9.59 -39.17 -44.44
C ILE A 429 -8.38 -39.58 -45.28
N SER A 430 -8.15 -40.89 -45.46
CA SER A 430 -7.00 -41.40 -46.22
C SER A 430 -7.04 -41.09 -47.72
N THR A 431 -8.22 -40.77 -48.26
CA THR A 431 -8.43 -40.59 -49.72
C THR A 431 -9.10 -39.26 -50.08
N GLY A 432 -9.76 -38.60 -49.13
CA GLY A 432 -10.60 -37.42 -49.36
C GLY A 432 -11.89 -37.66 -50.15
N VAL A 433 -12.23 -38.92 -50.44
CA VAL A 433 -13.44 -39.29 -51.18
C VAL A 433 -14.67 -39.01 -50.32
N ASP A 434 -15.57 -38.19 -50.85
CA ASP A 434 -16.89 -37.89 -50.31
C ASP A 434 -17.91 -38.94 -50.78
N THR A 435 -18.54 -39.64 -49.84
CA THR A 435 -19.51 -40.71 -50.09
C THR A 435 -20.81 -40.43 -49.34
N PRO A 436 -21.94 -40.20 -50.03
CA PRO A 436 -23.20 -39.97 -49.37
C PRO A 436 -23.71 -41.24 -48.68
N SER A 437 -24.45 -41.05 -47.59
CA SER A 437 -25.01 -42.13 -46.79
C SER A 437 -26.09 -42.89 -47.54
N THR A 438 -26.25 -44.17 -47.24
CA THR A 438 -27.35 -44.97 -47.82
C THR A 438 -28.59 -44.98 -46.92
N GLY A 439 -29.77 -44.99 -47.54
CA GLY A 439 -31.05 -45.06 -46.84
C GLY A 439 -31.71 -43.69 -46.74
N TRP A 440 -32.03 -43.27 -45.52
CA TRP A 440 -32.78 -42.05 -45.24
C TRP A 440 -31.88 -40.80 -45.18
N SER A 441 -32.41 -39.65 -45.61
CA SER A 441 -31.70 -38.36 -45.66
C SER A 441 -32.11 -37.44 -44.48
N PRO A 442 -31.18 -36.98 -43.63
CA PRO A 442 -31.45 -35.99 -42.56
C PRO A 442 -32.23 -34.76 -43.01
N PHE A 443 -33.13 -34.32 -42.13
CA PHE A 443 -33.86 -33.08 -42.32
C PHE A 443 -32.94 -31.87 -42.15
N ASP A 444 -33.26 -30.79 -42.86
CA ASP A 444 -32.61 -29.47 -42.95
C ASP A 444 -31.88 -29.03 -41.66
N GLY A 445 -30.57 -29.29 -41.58
CA GLY A 445 -29.73 -28.87 -40.44
C GLY A 445 -29.80 -29.76 -39.19
N THR A 446 -30.14 -31.05 -39.35
CA THR A 446 -29.99 -32.07 -38.29
C THR A 446 -28.54 -32.10 -37.81
N LYS A 447 -28.34 -32.03 -36.48
CA LYS A 447 -27.03 -32.25 -35.85
C LYS A 447 -26.97 -33.64 -35.26
N ALA A 448 -25.76 -34.16 -35.09
CA ALA A 448 -25.61 -35.51 -34.58
C ALA A 448 -24.45 -35.65 -33.61
N LYS A 449 -24.55 -36.65 -32.74
CA LYS A 449 -23.46 -37.04 -31.86
C LYS A 449 -23.06 -38.49 -32.10
N LEU A 450 -21.76 -38.71 -32.01
CA LEU A 450 -21.17 -40.04 -32.00
C LEU A 450 -21.53 -40.74 -30.69
N HIS A 451 -22.06 -41.95 -30.79
CA HIS A 451 -22.21 -42.79 -29.61
C HIS A 451 -20.82 -43.22 -29.09
N PRO A 452 -20.51 -43.17 -27.78
CA PRO A 452 -19.19 -43.50 -27.23
C PRO A 452 -18.62 -44.86 -27.66
N GLY A 453 -19.49 -45.84 -27.90
CA GLY A 453 -19.14 -47.14 -28.51
C GLY A 453 -18.58 -47.09 -29.95
N GLY A 454 -18.54 -45.94 -30.63
CA GLY A 454 -17.83 -45.70 -31.90
C GLY A 454 -18.48 -46.26 -33.17
N ALA A 455 -19.60 -46.99 -33.06
CA ALA A 455 -20.20 -47.70 -34.19
C ALA A 455 -21.47 -47.04 -34.78
N ALA A 456 -22.00 -46.00 -34.14
CA ALA A 456 -23.24 -45.35 -34.56
C ALA A 456 -23.26 -43.84 -34.31
N LEU A 457 -24.04 -43.14 -35.12
CA LEU A 457 -24.40 -41.73 -34.96
C LEU A 457 -25.89 -41.64 -34.62
N TYR A 458 -26.25 -40.71 -33.73
CA TYR A 458 -27.63 -40.33 -33.45
C TYR A 458 -27.85 -38.86 -33.81
N GLY A 459 -28.94 -38.54 -34.50
CA GLY A 459 -29.38 -37.17 -34.74
C GLY A 459 -30.89 -37.05 -34.51
N ALA A 460 -31.38 -35.87 -34.15
CA ALA A 460 -32.81 -35.62 -34.01
C ALA A 460 -33.31 -34.65 -35.07
N ASP A 461 -34.53 -34.88 -35.54
CA ASP A 461 -35.11 -34.03 -36.57
C ASP A 461 -35.26 -32.59 -36.07
N ASN A 462 -34.84 -31.65 -36.92
CA ASN A 462 -34.87 -30.22 -36.61
C ASN A 462 -36.01 -29.52 -37.34
N PHE A 463 -36.65 -28.53 -36.69
CA PHE A 463 -37.70 -27.67 -37.26
C PHE A 463 -38.95 -28.36 -37.86
N VAL A 464 -39.19 -29.63 -37.53
CA VAL A 464 -40.38 -30.37 -37.97
C VAL A 464 -41.23 -30.85 -36.81
N SER A 465 -42.50 -31.12 -37.11
CA SER A 465 -43.43 -31.77 -36.20
C SER A 465 -44.31 -32.71 -37.02
N PRO A 466 -44.41 -34.00 -36.65
CA PRO A 466 -43.68 -34.68 -35.57
C PRO A 466 -42.15 -34.78 -35.81
N ALA A 467 -41.36 -34.94 -34.75
CA ALA A 467 -39.90 -35.07 -34.81
C ALA A 467 -39.45 -36.39 -34.18
N ASP A 468 -38.42 -37.00 -34.77
CA ASP A 468 -37.87 -38.30 -34.38
C ASP A 468 -36.36 -38.24 -34.06
N ILE A 469 -35.86 -39.19 -33.26
CA ILE A 469 -34.42 -39.46 -33.14
C ILE A 469 -34.07 -40.55 -34.16
N ARG A 470 -32.96 -40.42 -34.86
CA ARG A 470 -32.55 -41.33 -35.93
C ARG A 470 -31.17 -41.85 -35.70
N LYS A 471 -31.00 -43.14 -36.00
CA LYS A 471 -29.73 -43.84 -35.82
C LYS A 471 -29.13 -44.24 -37.16
N PHE A 472 -27.82 -44.03 -37.30
CA PHE A 472 -27.04 -44.41 -38.47
C PHE A 472 -25.88 -45.30 -38.03
N SER A 473 -25.64 -46.41 -38.74
CA SER A 473 -24.42 -47.20 -38.55
C SER A 473 -23.27 -46.55 -39.30
N ILE A 474 -22.09 -46.59 -38.68
CA ILE A 474 -20.82 -46.16 -39.28
C ILE A 474 -19.75 -47.27 -39.23
N SER A 475 -20.16 -48.50 -38.90
CA SER A 475 -19.28 -49.66 -38.80
C SER A 475 -18.66 -50.09 -40.14
N GLY A 476 -19.35 -49.82 -41.26
CA GLY A 476 -18.94 -50.19 -42.62
C GLY A 476 -18.24 -49.09 -43.44
N GLY A 477 -17.96 -47.92 -42.86
CA GLY A 477 -17.42 -46.76 -43.57
C GLY A 477 -18.45 -45.64 -43.68
N ALA A 478 -18.92 -45.33 -44.91
CA ALA A 478 -19.98 -44.34 -45.11
C ALA A 478 -21.23 -44.66 -44.26
N ALA A 479 -21.91 -43.63 -43.77
CA ALA A 479 -23.04 -43.82 -42.86
C ALA A 479 -24.19 -44.56 -43.56
N SER A 480 -24.89 -45.43 -42.84
CA SER A 480 -26.09 -46.10 -43.33
C SER A 480 -27.22 -45.96 -42.32
N PHE A 481 -28.38 -45.45 -42.75
CA PHE A 481 -29.55 -45.36 -41.89
C PHE A 481 -29.97 -46.73 -41.38
N LEU A 482 -30.32 -46.80 -40.08
CA LEU A 482 -30.83 -48.02 -39.45
C LEU A 482 -32.34 -47.92 -39.22
N TYR A 483 -32.73 -47.08 -38.26
CA TYR A 483 -34.11 -46.90 -37.82
C TYR A 483 -34.26 -45.58 -37.05
N ASP A 484 -35.49 -45.13 -36.90
CA ASP A 484 -35.94 -44.00 -36.08
C ASP A 484 -36.40 -44.46 -34.69
N SER A 485 -36.62 -43.48 -33.80
CA SER A 485 -37.18 -43.70 -32.48
C SER A 485 -38.57 -44.34 -32.57
N PRO A 486 -38.98 -45.16 -31.59
CA PRO A 486 -40.32 -45.76 -31.57
C PRO A 486 -41.45 -44.75 -31.34
N TYR A 487 -41.11 -43.47 -31.19
CA TYR A 487 -42.02 -42.35 -30.97
C TYR A 487 -42.04 -41.47 -32.21
N HIS A 488 -43.19 -40.82 -32.45
CA HIS A 488 -43.41 -39.94 -33.58
C HIS A 488 -44.19 -38.69 -33.12
N GLY A 489 -43.48 -37.82 -32.39
CA GLY A 489 -44.02 -36.60 -31.78
C GLY A 489 -44.60 -36.76 -30.37
N ASP A 490 -44.51 -37.95 -29.77
CA ASP A 490 -44.96 -38.21 -28.40
C ASP A 490 -44.15 -37.41 -27.35
N TYR A 491 -42.87 -37.20 -27.65
CA TYR A 491 -41.95 -36.44 -26.82
C TYR A 491 -41.26 -35.36 -27.66
N ALA A 492 -41.12 -34.17 -27.08
CA ALA A 492 -40.43 -33.08 -27.75
C ALA A 492 -38.91 -33.33 -27.80
N MET A 493 -38.28 -33.11 -28.95
CA MET A 493 -36.84 -33.38 -29.18
C MET A 493 -36.01 -32.12 -29.44
N CYS A 494 -36.57 -31.10 -30.08
CA CYS A 494 -35.90 -29.81 -30.33
C CYS A 494 -34.61 -29.87 -31.17
N GLY A 495 -34.44 -30.88 -32.03
CA GLY A 495 -33.36 -30.97 -33.03
C GLY A 495 -31.98 -31.36 -32.50
N ASP A 496 -31.44 -30.61 -31.53
CA ASP A 496 -30.11 -30.89 -30.98
C ASP A 496 -30.16 -32.03 -29.92
N LEU A 497 -29.10 -32.81 -29.84
CA LEU A 497 -28.95 -33.86 -28.84
C LEU A 497 -27.51 -34.03 -28.36
N TRP A 498 -27.36 -34.65 -27.19
CA TRP A 498 -26.10 -35.03 -26.56
C TRP A 498 -26.17 -36.47 -26.08
N ILE A 499 -25.02 -37.13 -25.94
CA ILE A 499 -24.93 -38.50 -25.44
C ILE A 499 -24.01 -38.51 -24.22
N THR A 500 -24.46 -39.18 -23.16
CA THR A 500 -23.68 -39.39 -21.94
C THR A 500 -22.42 -40.22 -22.21
N GLU A 501 -21.32 -39.94 -21.52
CA GLU A 501 -20.03 -40.62 -21.69
C GLU A 501 -20.09 -42.15 -21.57
N ASP A 502 -21.01 -42.69 -20.76
CA ASP A 502 -21.24 -44.13 -20.62
C ASP A 502 -22.00 -44.76 -21.81
N GLY A 503 -22.53 -43.92 -22.70
CA GLY A 503 -23.30 -44.31 -23.87
C GLY A 503 -24.71 -44.82 -23.54
N LEU A 504 -25.20 -44.68 -22.31
CA LEU A 504 -26.49 -45.26 -21.92
C LEU A 504 -27.67 -44.32 -22.15
N ARG A 505 -27.42 -43.02 -22.27
CA ARG A 505 -28.47 -41.99 -22.33
C ARG A 505 -28.21 -40.93 -23.40
N ILE A 506 -29.23 -40.63 -24.18
CA ILE A 506 -29.36 -39.47 -25.06
C ILE A 506 -30.11 -38.37 -24.29
N VAL A 507 -29.63 -37.14 -24.35
CA VAL A 507 -30.31 -35.94 -23.82
C VAL A 507 -30.69 -35.08 -25.02
N THR A 508 -31.96 -34.68 -25.14
CA THR A 508 -32.44 -33.84 -26.24
C THR A 508 -32.50 -32.37 -25.84
N ALA A 509 -32.55 -31.48 -26.83
CA ALA A 509 -32.66 -30.05 -26.62
C ALA A 509 -33.99 -29.59 -25.98
N CYS A 510 -34.99 -30.46 -25.85
CA CYS A 510 -36.17 -30.16 -25.03
C CYS A 510 -36.06 -30.73 -23.59
N GLY A 511 -34.89 -31.23 -23.19
CA GLY A 511 -34.65 -31.79 -21.85
C GLY A 511 -35.21 -33.20 -21.64
N ASN A 512 -35.80 -33.84 -22.66
CA ASN A 512 -36.17 -35.25 -22.58
C ASN A 512 -34.93 -36.13 -22.73
N THR A 513 -34.94 -37.28 -22.08
CA THR A 513 -33.85 -38.25 -22.17
C THR A 513 -34.37 -39.60 -22.67
N PHE A 514 -33.50 -40.32 -23.36
CA PHE A 514 -33.80 -41.62 -23.94
C PHE A 514 -32.65 -42.58 -23.71
N HIS A 515 -32.93 -43.87 -23.60
CA HIS A 515 -31.89 -44.89 -23.57
C HIS A 515 -31.20 -44.96 -24.94
N SER A 516 -29.87 -45.12 -24.94
CA SER A 516 -29.11 -45.50 -26.13
C SER A 516 -28.48 -46.88 -25.95
N ASN A 517 -28.45 -47.66 -27.03
CA ASN A 517 -27.83 -48.99 -27.04
C ASN A 517 -27.10 -49.26 -28.36
N THR A 518 -25.89 -49.80 -28.31
CA THR A 518 -25.09 -50.17 -29.49
C THR A 518 -24.71 -51.65 -29.57
N THR A 519 -25.27 -52.49 -28.70
CA THR A 519 -25.04 -53.94 -28.74
C THR A 519 -25.48 -54.51 -30.10
N GLN A 520 -24.63 -55.28 -30.75
CA GLN A 520 -24.92 -55.93 -32.03
C GLN A 520 -26.19 -56.80 -31.91
N GLY A 521 -27.29 -56.37 -32.52
CA GLY A 521 -28.62 -56.98 -32.37
C GLY A 521 -29.68 -56.08 -31.71
N SER A 522 -29.32 -54.86 -31.29
CA SER A 522 -30.29 -53.85 -30.82
C SER A 522 -31.36 -53.60 -31.89
N THR A 523 -32.63 -53.79 -31.53
CA THR A 523 -33.76 -53.43 -32.38
C THR A 523 -34.31 -52.07 -31.95
N ALA A 524 -35.15 -51.46 -32.79
CA ALA A 524 -35.86 -50.21 -32.48
C ALA A 524 -36.65 -50.26 -31.15
N GLY A 525 -36.99 -51.46 -30.64
CA GLY A 525 -37.74 -51.62 -29.40
C GLY A 525 -36.93 -51.48 -28.10
N SER A 526 -35.60 -51.44 -28.16
CA SER A 526 -34.70 -51.38 -26.99
C SER A 526 -33.77 -50.16 -26.97
N ASP A 527 -33.92 -49.28 -27.95
CA ASP A 527 -33.05 -48.15 -28.24
C ASP A 527 -33.94 -46.92 -28.47
N MET A 528 -33.48 -45.74 -28.06
CA MET A 528 -34.26 -44.50 -28.10
C MET A 528 -35.60 -44.60 -27.34
N THR A 529 -35.69 -45.45 -26.31
CA THR A 529 -36.86 -45.56 -25.43
C THR A 529 -36.81 -44.47 -24.36
N TYR A 530 -37.95 -43.90 -24.00
CA TYR A 530 -38.01 -42.77 -23.07
C TYR A 530 -37.45 -43.12 -21.69
N ALA A 531 -36.55 -42.27 -21.17
CA ALA A 531 -35.76 -42.51 -19.96
C ALA A 531 -35.89 -41.38 -18.90
N GLY A 532 -36.95 -40.56 -18.99
CA GLY A 532 -37.21 -39.43 -18.10
C GLY A 532 -36.81 -38.08 -18.69
N ALA A 533 -36.86 -37.02 -17.89
CA ALA A 533 -36.56 -35.65 -18.32
C ALA A 533 -35.77 -34.87 -17.27
N LEU A 534 -35.01 -33.87 -17.72
CA LEU A 534 -34.33 -32.89 -16.89
C LEU A 534 -35.35 -31.84 -16.42
N GLU A 535 -36.16 -32.19 -15.42
CA GLU A 535 -37.31 -31.39 -14.99
C GLU A 535 -36.93 -29.94 -14.64
N GLY A 536 -37.82 -29.01 -15.01
CA GLY A 536 -37.66 -27.58 -14.75
C GLY A 536 -36.65 -26.86 -15.65
N THR A 537 -35.90 -27.57 -16.50
CA THR A 537 -34.88 -26.99 -17.41
C THR A 537 -35.49 -26.25 -18.60
N GLY A 538 -36.61 -26.74 -19.12
CA GLY A 538 -37.16 -26.24 -20.38
C GLY A 538 -36.26 -26.66 -21.55
N GLN A 539 -35.87 -25.71 -22.40
CA GLN A 539 -34.94 -25.99 -23.49
C GLN A 539 -33.53 -26.22 -22.93
N VAL A 540 -32.79 -27.15 -23.52
CA VAL A 540 -31.36 -27.39 -23.26
C VAL A 540 -30.61 -26.79 -24.44
N LYS A 541 -29.78 -25.79 -24.18
CA LYS A 541 -28.94 -25.12 -25.19
C LYS A 541 -27.63 -25.88 -25.41
N TRP A 542 -27.10 -26.44 -24.33
CA TRP A 542 -25.92 -27.28 -24.33
C TRP A 542 -25.96 -28.26 -23.17
N ALA A 543 -25.45 -29.47 -23.37
CA ALA A 543 -25.23 -30.43 -22.32
C ALA A 543 -23.87 -31.10 -22.44
N ASP A 544 -23.28 -31.42 -21.30
CA ASP A 544 -22.09 -32.24 -21.18
C ASP A 544 -22.27 -33.25 -20.03
N HIS A 545 -21.57 -34.36 -20.08
CA HIS A 545 -21.65 -35.40 -19.06
C HIS A 545 -20.27 -35.72 -18.54
N SER A 546 -20.18 -36.01 -17.25
CA SER A 546 -18.98 -36.64 -16.68
C SER A 546 -19.38 -37.87 -15.89
N LEU A 547 -18.89 -39.03 -16.33
CA LEU A 547 -19.05 -40.28 -15.60
C LEU A 547 -18.32 -40.22 -14.25
N ALA A 548 -17.18 -39.52 -14.18
CA ALA A 548 -16.41 -39.37 -12.96
C ALA A 548 -17.12 -38.48 -11.91
N ALA A 549 -17.81 -37.42 -12.35
CA ALA A 549 -18.66 -36.63 -11.46
C ALA A 549 -20.02 -37.29 -11.17
N GLY A 550 -20.48 -38.21 -12.04
CA GLY A 550 -21.81 -38.80 -11.99
C GLY A 550 -22.91 -37.78 -12.32
N GLN A 551 -22.60 -36.79 -13.15
CA GLN A 551 -23.42 -35.59 -13.36
C GLN A 551 -23.57 -35.24 -14.85
N ILE A 552 -24.75 -34.70 -15.18
CA ILE A 552 -25.04 -34.02 -16.44
C ILE A 552 -25.03 -32.52 -16.17
N LEU A 553 -24.14 -31.79 -16.84
CA LEU A 553 -24.03 -30.34 -16.82
C LEU A 553 -24.85 -29.76 -17.97
N VAL A 554 -25.67 -28.76 -17.68
CA VAL A 554 -26.60 -28.17 -18.64
C VAL A 554 -26.49 -26.65 -18.64
N VAL A 555 -26.46 -26.07 -19.84
CA VAL A 555 -26.83 -24.69 -20.10
C VAL A 555 -28.31 -24.67 -20.49
N PRO A 556 -29.22 -24.13 -19.65
CA PRO A 556 -30.60 -24.00 -20.04
C PRO A 556 -30.72 -22.99 -21.20
N GLY A 557 -31.66 -23.25 -22.10
CA GLY A 557 -31.99 -22.39 -23.23
C GLY A 557 -33.25 -21.57 -22.95
N LEU A 558 -33.48 -20.57 -23.79
CA LEU A 558 -34.71 -19.78 -23.72
C LEU A 558 -35.91 -20.70 -23.97
N PRO A 559 -36.88 -20.80 -23.04
CA PRO A 559 -38.05 -21.63 -23.26
C PRO A 559 -38.79 -21.19 -24.53
N SER A 560 -39.45 -22.14 -25.21
CA SER A 560 -40.48 -21.78 -26.18
C SER A 560 -41.60 -21.00 -25.47
N TRP A 561 -42.10 -19.98 -26.17
CA TRP A 561 -43.01 -18.92 -25.73
C TRP A 561 -43.80 -19.08 -24.41
N PRO A 562 -43.76 -18.07 -23.50
CA PRO A 562 -42.98 -16.84 -23.58
C PRO A 562 -41.50 -17.09 -23.24
N ALA A 563 -40.60 -16.51 -24.03
CA ALA A 563 -39.16 -16.63 -23.78
C ALA A 563 -38.81 -16.00 -22.43
N ASN A 564 -38.11 -16.76 -21.58
CA ASN A 564 -37.47 -16.24 -20.37
C ASN A 564 -36.04 -15.82 -20.71
N PRO A 565 -35.75 -14.51 -20.89
CA PRO A 565 -34.43 -14.02 -21.27
C PRO A 565 -33.33 -14.30 -20.24
N ALA A 566 -33.69 -14.77 -19.04
CA ALA A 566 -32.74 -15.14 -17.99
C ALA A 566 -32.43 -16.65 -17.95
N ALA A 567 -33.04 -17.48 -18.82
CA ALA A 567 -32.89 -18.93 -18.73
C ALA A 567 -31.44 -19.40 -18.92
N ASP A 568 -30.68 -18.75 -19.79
CA ASP A 568 -29.28 -19.08 -20.06
C ASP A 568 -28.28 -18.30 -19.18
N THR A 569 -28.72 -17.78 -18.03
CA THR A 569 -27.86 -17.03 -17.09
C THR A 569 -27.31 -17.87 -15.94
N GLU A 570 -27.44 -19.19 -16.05
CA GLU A 570 -27.01 -20.18 -15.04
C GLU A 570 -26.58 -21.50 -15.70
N LEU A 571 -25.83 -22.31 -14.97
CA LEU A 571 -25.60 -23.72 -15.26
C LEU A 571 -26.43 -24.56 -14.29
N ARG A 572 -26.86 -25.76 -14.74
CA ARG A 572 -27.57 -26.71 -13.90
C ARG A 572 -26.88 -28.07 -13.92
N LEU A 573 -26.73 -28.69 -12.75
CA LEU A 573 -26.21 -30.05 -12.63
C LEU A 573 -27.31 -31.01 -12.21
N PHE A 574 -27.41 -32.11 -12.96
CA PHE A 574 -28.36 -33.18 -12.70
C PHE A 574 -27.60 -34.47 -12.37
N GLY A 575 -28.10 -35.24 -11.42
CA GLY A 575 -27.54 -36.57 -11.16
C GLY A 575 -27.83 -37.54 -12.31
N GLN A 576 -26.82 -38.30 -12.74
CA GLN A 576 -26.95 -39.19 -13.92
C GLN A 576 -28.00 -40.30 -13.77
N ASP A 577 -28.23 -40.80 -12.55
CA ASP A 577 -29.09 -41.97 -12.31
C ASP A 577 -30.57 -41.59 -12.35
N TYR A 578 -30.95 -40.57 -11.58
CA TYR A 578 -32.34 -40.19 -11.34
C TYR A 578 -32.75 -38.87 -12.01
N LEU A 579 -31.82 -38.19 -12.69
CA LEU A 579 -32.05 -36.89 -13.32
C LEU A 579 -32.55 -35.80 -12.36
N ALA A 580 -32.30 -35.96 -11.06
CA ALA A 580 -32.66 -34.94 -10.08
C ALA A 580 -31.71 -33.74 -10.20
N LEU A 581 -32.26 -32.52 -10.19
CA LEU A 581 -31.47 -31.29 -10.10
C LEU A 581 -30.71 -31.28 -8.77
N GLN A 582 -29.39 -31.18 -8.84
CA GLN A 582 -28.49 -31.19 -7.68
C GLN A 582 -27.97 -29.79 -7.35
N GLU A 583 -27.68 -28.99 -8.37
CA GLU A 583 -27.04 -27.68 -8.20
C GLU A 583 -27.44 -26.72 -9.32
N VAL A 584 -27.54 -25.43 -8.97
CA VAL A 584 -27.71 -24.31 -9.90
C VAL A 584 -26.58 -23.32 -9.65
N ILE A 585 -25.79 -23.04 -10.69
CA ILE A 585 -24.63 -22.16 -10.64
C ILE A 585 -24.92 -20.90 -11.46
N PRO A 586 -25.15 -19.73 -10.84
CA PRO A 586 -25.33 -18.48 -11.57
C PRO A 586 -24.09 -18.12 -12.39
N LEU A 587 -24.28 -17.69 -13.64
CA LEU A 587 -23.17 -17.26 -14.48
C LEU A 587 -22.60 -15.91 -13.99
N THR A 588 -21.27 -15.85 -13.88
CA THR A 588 -20.57 -14.68 -13.35
C THR A 588 -20.77 -13.51 -14.30
N ARG A 589 -21.16 -12.35 -13.75
CA ARG A 589 -21.28 -11.10 -14.51
C ARG A 589 -19.91 -10.59 -14.93
N VAL A 590 -19.81 -10.07 -16.15
CA VAL A 590 -18.55 -9.52 -16.68
C VAL A 590 -18.48 -8.01 -16.50
N GLY A 591 -17.40 -7.53 -15.89
CA GLY A 591 -17.11 -6.10 -15.75
C GLY A 591 -16.58 -5.48 -17.05
N VAL A 592 -17.27 -4.49 -17.60
CA VAL A 592 -16.81 -3.69 -18.74
C VAL A 592 -16.96 -2.20 -18.39
N GLY A 593 -15.85 -1.46 -18.38
CA GLY A 593 -15.86 -0.02 -18.07
C GLY A 593 -16.43 0.34 -16.70
N GLY A 594 -16.24 -0.53 -15.69
CA GLY A 594 -16.75 -0.34 -14.32
C GLY A 594 -18.22 -0.69 -14.12
N LYS A 595 -18.91 -1.28 -15.11
CA LYS A 595 -20.28 -1.80 -15.00
C LYS A 595 -20.29 -3.32 -15.20
N GLY A 596 -21.09 -4.04 -14.42
CA GLY A 596 -21.26 -5.49 -14.56
C GLY A 596 -22.40 -5.84 -15.51
N PHE A 597 -22.13 -6.68 -16.50
CA PHE A 597 -23.09 -7.14 -17.52
C PHE A 597 -23.46 -8.61 -17.32
N VAL A 598 -24.67 -9.00 -17.72
CA VAL A 598 -25.13 -10.40 -17.65
C VAL A 598 -24.32 -11.27 -18.61
N SER A 599 -24.06 -12.50 -18.21
CA SER A 599 -23.45 -13.54 -19.03
C SER A 599 -24.49 -14.56 -19.45
N HIS A 600 -24.52 -14.89 -20.73
CA HIS A 600 -25.43 -15.86 -21.33
C HIS A 600 -24.64 -17.10 -21.76
N GLY A 601 -24.89 -18.25 -21.15
CA GLY A 601 -24.22 -19.51 -21.47
C GLY A 601 -24.43 -19.91 -22.92
N ARG A 602 -23.37 -20.38 -23.58
CA ARG A 602 -23.44 -20.92 -24.95
C ARG A 602 -23.00 -22.38 -24.98
N PHE A 603 -21.88 -22.67 -24.32
CA PHE A 603 -21.34 -24.01 -24.16
C PHE A 603 -20.91 -24.20 -22.71
N ALA A 604 -20.93 -25.43 -22.23
CA ALA A 604 -20.43 -25.77 -20.90
C ALA A 604 -19.78 -27.14 -20.91
N PHE A 605 -18.68 -27.29 -20.18
CA PHE A 605 -17.87 -28.49 -20.20
C PHE A 605 -17.40 -28.88 -18.79
N PHE A 606 -17.26 -30.17 -18.53
CA PHE A 606 -16.42 -30.63 -17.42
C PHE A 606 -14.92 -30.56 -17.81
N SER A 607 -14.03 -30.32 -16.86
CA SER A 607 -12.60 -30.57 -17.10
C SER A 607 -12.29 -32.07 -17.25
N ALA A 608 -11.10 -32.40 -17.72
CA ALA A 608 -10.63 -33.78 -17.87
C ALA A 608 -10.68 -34.59 -16.55
N ASP A 609 -10.41 -33.92 -15.43
CA ASP A 609 -10.47 -34.50 -14.09
C ASP A 609 -11.86 -34.38 -13.42
N ALA A 610 -12.84 -33.80 -14.12
CA ALA A 610 -14.20 -33.53 -13.65
C ALA A 610 -14.32 -32.63 -12.40
N THR A 611 -13.23 -31.96 -11.99
CA THR A 611 -13.23 -31.07 -10.81
C THR A 611 -13.73 -29.66 -11.11
N ARG A 612 -13.63 -29.22 -12.37
CA ARG A 612 -13.97 -27.86 -12.82
C ARG A 612 -15.14 -27.91 -13.79
N ARG A 613 -15.97 -26.86 -13.76
CA ARG A 613 -17.02 -26.62 -14.76
C ARG A 613 -16.66 -25.37 -15.54
N ILE A 614 -16.64 -25.49 -16.85
CA ILE A 614 -16.12 -24.46 -17.73
C ILE A 614 -17.28 -23.96 -18.58
N ALA A 615 -17.66 -22.70 -18.42
CA ALA A 615 -18.71 -22.07 -19.23
C ALA A 615 -18.09 -21.15 -20.27
N LEU A 616 -18.44 -21.36 -21.54
CA LEU A 616 -18.22 -20.38 -22.59
C LEU A 616 -19.51 -19.57 -22.74
N VAL A 617 -19.42 -18.28 -22.43
CA VAL A 617 -20.55 -17.37 -22.32
C VAL A 617 -20.44 -16.26 -23.35
N GLN A 618 -21.58 -15.67 -23.69
CA GLN A 618 -21.68 -14.39 -24.38
C GLN A 618 -22.14 -13.33 -23.39
N VAL A 619 -21.35 -12.26 -23.25
CA VAL A 619 -21.70 -11.08 -22.48
C VAL A 619 -22.84 -10.35 -23.18
N ASP A 620 -23.81 -9.86 -22.40
CA ASP A 620 -24.99 -9.15 -22.89
C ASP A 620 -24.61 -8.07 -23.93
N ALA A 621 -25.36 -8.01 -25.03
CA ALA A 621 -25.10 -7.11 -26.16
C ALA A 621 -25.06 -5.63 -25.77
N THR A 622 -25.70 -5.24 -24.65
CA THR A 622 -25.66 -3.88 -24.10
C THR A 622 -24.29 -3.49 -23.52
N SER A 623 -23.35 -4.43 -23.41
CA SER A 623 -21.95 -4.17 -23.01
C SER A 623 -21.17 -3.34 -24.03
N GLY A 624 -21.59 -3.33 -25.29
CA GLY A 624 -20.88 -2.64 -26.38
C GLY A 624 -19.57 -3.31 -26.83
N LEU A 625 -19.31 -4.54 -26.39
CA LEU A 625 -18.15 -5.32 -26.83
C LEU A 625 -18.31 -5.76 -28.30
N LEU A 626 -17.22 -5.67 -29.08
CA LEU A 626 -17.18 -6.16 -30.46
C LEU A 626 -17.09 -7.70 -30.54
N ALA A 627 -16.41 -8.32 -29.58
CA ALA A 627 -16.33 -9.75 -29.37
C ALA A 627 -16.80 -10.03 -27.94
N PRO A 628 -18.09 -10.34 -27.72
CA PRO A 628 -18.66 -10.45 -26.38
C PRO A 628 -18.44 -11.82 -25.74
N ASP A 629 -17.66 -12.74 -26.32
CA ASP A 629 -17.52 -14.08 -25.76
C ASP A 629 -16.44 -14.13 -24.67
N ALA A 630 -16.67 -14.94 -23.64
CA ALA A 630 -15.77 -15.12 -22.51
C ALA A 630 -15.80 -16.56 -22.00
N VAL A 631 -14.77 -16.97 -21.27
CA VAL A 631 -14.69 -18.25 -20.57
C VAL A 631 -14.70 -17.99 -19.07
N ILE A 632 -15.53 -18.74 -18.35
CA ILE A 632 -15.62 -18.74 -16.89
C ILE A 632 -15.33 -20.16 -16.41
N VAL A 633 -14.49 -20.30 -15.39
CA VAL A 633 -14.15 -21.59 -14.77
C VAL A 633 -14.66 -21.58 -13.33
N TYR A 634 -15.45 -22.59 -12.97
CA TYR A 634 -16.03 -22.84 -11.66
C TYR A 634 -15.43 -24.06 -10.99
#